data_AF-A0A2D6SN97-F1
#
_entry.id   AF-A0A2D6SN97-F1
#
_cell.length_a   1.000
_cell.length_b   1.000
_cell.length_c   1.000
_cell.angle_alpha   90.00
_cell.angle_beta   90.00
_cell.angle_gamma   90.00
#
_symmetry.space_group_name_H-M   'P 1'
#
loop_
_entity.id
_entity.type
_entity.pdbx_description
1 polymer ?
#
loop_
_entity_poly.entity_id
_entity_poly.type
_entity_poly.pdbx_seq_one_letter_code
_entity_poly.pdbx_strand_id
1 'polypeptide(L)'
;MDPKEDDEISIDFGKIKKFFKSDEKEEKKVEVSTSDSPTNQEAKDDDVSIDFGKIKKFFKSDEKPDKTEHTPTHETAKDDGELSFDFSKIKNIFSSRSKSEADSEDELPIDWGKISNFIKKYGIVLIALIPIILSIYIRMQAGFLPVTDEWAANSVINGITSQIRSQIDQQYPNLPDANKNALVDTEFQKLLSENKKEIDDQIKATSLQFKTFFQDENGKNYMPDIDPYYWFRYANNIVDHGYPGDILRDGKSYDNHQLAPLGRPVAGDTFHAYFLAYFFIFFNFFIPGLTVMRSMFYYPVFIAALSVLLVFLIARRIAGNTGGFFAGLMMAVNSAFLGRTLFGHADSDAWVVFFPLLITWLFIETMDAKSNLKVIIFSALAGFFTGLFTFAWNGWWYIFDFLIATIGLTFLYLVFTNFGEIRRNIKFLYHNPTLRKIIIVGVIYFLSSVIFVTSFSSFDIFKNSFIGPLGFTSIKAPVLTLSLWPNVLTTVAELNEGSLNGIINSVGGRFMFFISLIGLALAISRKEGLRKFDFFYILGTALFYVILFIRFGNDRPIFYETLSIIGVLIWIMIPLLLRIIISIYEKDQSYDFKLSILLSLWIVSTIFASIKGIRFTLLLAPAFSVAFGVALGRSYTYISRLLTKELKIQKIIGSSILILLLILAFYVGPTRGAINTSRSDIPIINDAWFNSLNSIKLDSKEDAIITSWWDFGHHFKAIADRPVTFDGTTQTFPPAHWVGKLLMISDEREAIGILRMLNCGGNNAYNELFRMNNDTHKSLAIVNEIILLDKDDAEKRLKKLGINDDKIEKILSNSHCQPPESYFIASEDMIGKSGVWSHFGSWNFVRADIWKNARRMSQDKAVEYMMDKFNYTKERAENTYFEIQSITTDSEANAWVAPWPGYGGTINCNKNENGIFVCNNGMQINLSNNDVFGIDQQGTIRPRSAAFVTEDGIMIKEFDGRTLDFGMTIIPQNEDQVLVVLSSKELTGGMFTRMFYTQGHGLRYFKLFNHQRGLTGTSIYTYKVDWDGKNTTIVEDYVKKPEQQEEKITETSAAEPEDAGDDNIAISNNSKNSNNTNLNNS
;
A
#
# COMPACT_ATOMS: atom_id res chain seq x y z
N MET A 1 -48.04 -34.05 -11.15
CA MET A 1 -49.19 -33.14 -11.37
C MET A 1 -48.78 -31.80 -10.80
N ASP A 2 -48.95 -30.74 -11.57
CA ASP A 2 -48.77 -29.34 -11.16
C ASP A 2 -50.09 -28.75 -10.62
N PRO A 3 -50.10 -27.54 -10.03
CA PRO A 3 -49.12 -26.95 -9.10
C PRO A 3 -49.86 -26.24 -7.92
N LYS A 4 -49.12 -25.55 -7.02
CA LYS A 4 -49.51 -24.43 -6.09
C LYS A 4 -48.66 -24.45 -4.80
N GLU A 5 -48.36 -23.35 -4.10
CA GLU A 5 -48.43 -21.89 -4.39
C GLU A 5 -47.42 -21.16 -3.47
N ASP A 6 -47.05 -19.91 -3.76
CA ASP A 6 -46.07 -19.13 -2.98
C ASP A 6 -46.63 -18.52 -1.68
N ASP A 7 -45.76 -18.23 -0.70
CA ASP A 7 -46.08 -17.45 0.51
C ASP A 7 -44.94 -16.45 0.83
N GLU A 8 -45.17 -15.15 0.59
CA GLU A 8 -44.22 -14.07 0.92
C GLU A 8 -44.39 -13.59 2.38
N ILE A 9 -43.35 -13.75 3.21
CA ILE A 9 -43.33 -13.17 4.57
C ILE A 9 -42.84 -11.71 4.52
N SER A 10 -43.78 -10.77 4.60
CA SER A 10 -43.50 -9.34 4.80
C SER A 10 -43.30 -9.00 6.28
N ILE A 11 -42.42 -8.03 6.57
CA ILE A 11 -42.06 -7.62 7.94
C ILE A 11 -42.51 -6.17 8.21
N ASP A 12 -43.40 -6.01 9.20
CA ASP A 12 -43.96 -4.72 9.64
C ASP A 12 -42.98 -3.91 10.50
N PHE A 13 -42.69 -2.67 10.08
CA PHE A 13 -41.83 -1.70 10.77
C PHE A 13 -42.57 -0.76 11.74
N GLY A 14 -43.89 -0.92 11.95
CA GLY A 14 -44.74 0.00 12.72
C GLY A 14 -44.39 0.17 14.20
N LYS A 15 -43.63 -0.75 14.81
CA LYS A 15 -43.43 -0.81 16.28
C LYS A 15 -42.38 0.12 16.88
N ILE A 16 -41.51 0.75 16.07
CA ILE A 16 -40.39 1.57 16.60
C ILE A 16 -40.83 3.01 17.00
N LYS A 17 -42.02 3.47 16.59
CA LYS A 17 -42.45 4.88 16.73
C LYS A 17 -43.02 5.29 18.11
N LYS A 18 -42.96 4.44 19.15
CA LYS A 18 -43.58 4.70 20.47
C LYS A 18 -42.62 4.98 21.64
N PHE A 19 -41.30 4.94 21.44
CA PHE A 19 -40.33 5.06 22.55
C PHE A 19 -39.90 6.50 22.93
N PHE A 20 -40.46 7.53 22.29
CA PHE A 20 -40.12 8.93 22.58
C PHE A 20 -41.36 9.82 22.74
N LYS A 21 -41.89 9.88 23.96
CA LYS A 21 -42.55 11.07 24.52
C LYS A 21 -42.41 11.08 26.05
N SER A 22 -42.45 12.27 26.63
CA SER A 22 -42.09 12.58 28.02
C SER A 22 -43.25 12.46 29.00
N ASP A 23 -42.99 12.54 30.31
CA ASP A 23 -43.30 13.73 31.11
C ASP A 23 -42.71 13.63 32.54
N GLU A 24 -43.06 14.55 33.44
CA GLU A 24 -42.24 14.95 34.61
C GLU A 24 -42.60 14.31 35.97
N LYS A 25 -41.62 14.34 36.89
CA LYS A 25 -41.68 14.53 38.37
C LYS A 25 -42.97 14.15 39.14
N GLU A 26 -42.78 13.44 40.26
CA GLU A 26 -42.99 14.04 41.61
C GLU A 26 -42.26 13.27 42.74
N GLU A 27 -42.29 13.80 43.97
CA GLU A 27 -41.59 13.27 45.15
C GLU A 27 -42.49 12.42 46.07
N LYS A 28 -41.93 11.40 46.76
CA LYS A 28 -41.97 11.26 48.26
C LYS A 28 -41.34 9.95 48.80
N LYS A 29 -40.31 10.13 49.67
CA LYS A 29 -40.30 9.73 51.10
C LYS A 29 -40.98 8.41 51.56
N VAL A 30 -40.22 7.48 52.17
CA VAL A 30 -40.13 7.17 53.64
C VAL A 30 -39.40 5.84 53.94
N GLU A 31 -38.62 5.82 55.04
CA GLU A 31 -38.08 4.74 55.94
C GLU A 31 -37.70 3.32 55.41
N VAL A 32 -36.86 2.49 56.07
CA VAL A 32 -35.66 2.56 56.96
C VAL A 32 -35.60 1.26 57.81
N SER A 33 -34.48 0.54 57.72
CA SER A 33 -33.95 -0.40 58.75
C SER A 33 -32.53 -0.82 58.29
N THR A 34 -31.41 -0.58 58.99
CA THR A 34 -30.95 -1.12 60.30
C THR A 34 -30.89 -2.65 60.35
N SER A 35 -29.78 -3.31 60.68
CA SER A 35 -28.38 -2.89 60.91
C SER A 35 -27.43 -4.13 60.71
N ASP A 36 -26.13 -4.21 61.02
CA ASP A 36 -25.22 -3.38 61.84
C ASP A 36 -23.72 -3.61 61.47
N SER A 37 -22.82 -2.92 62.18
CA SER A 37 -21.34 -3.11 62.20
C SER A 37 -20.91 -3.66 63.60
N PRO A 38 -19.63 -3.92 63.99
CA PRO A 38 -18.35 -3.21 63.72
C PRO A 38 -17.17 -4.17 63.36
N THR A 39 -15.86 -3.87 63.37
CA THR A 39 -15.05 -2.81 64.03
C THR A 39 -13.66 -2.63 63.37
N ASN A 40 -13.17 -1.39 63.27
CA ASN A 40 -11.78 -0.90 63.41
C ASN A 40 -10.61 -1.44 62.51
N GLN A 41 -9.59 -0.65 62.13
CA GLN A 41 -9.31 0.79 62.34
C GLN A 41 -8.31 1.38 61.30
N GLU A 42 -8.53 2.65 60.90
CA GLU A 42 -7.59 3.80 60.68
C GLU A 42 -6.15 3.59 60.14
N ALA A 43 -5.54 4.46 59.33
CA ALA A 43 -5.87 5.67 58.51
C ALA A 43 -4.58 6.00 57.67
N LYS A 44 -4.45 6.90 56.68
CA LYS A 44 -5.15 8.09 56.11
C LYS A 44 -5.03 8.01 54.56
N ASP A 45 -5.72 8.75 53.67
CA ASP A 45 -6.25 10.13 53.57
C ASP A 45 -5.23 11.25 53.24
N ASP A 46 -5.23 11.67 51.95
CA ASP A 46 -5.16 13.09 51.52
C ASP A 46 -5.61 13.17 50.04
N ASP A 47 -6.92 13.14 49.79
CA ASP A 47 -7.51 13.00 48.44
C ASP A 47 -8.13 14.33 47.93
N VAL A 48 -7.78 14.76 46.72
CA VAL A 48 -8.06 16.12 46.21
C VAL A 48 -9.33 16.14 45.35
N SER A 49 -10.49 16.28 46.00
CA SER A 49 -11.78 16.46 45.33
C SER A 49 -11.85 17.77 44.53
N ILE A 50 -12.23 17.71 43.25
CA ILE A 50 -12.36 18.88 42.37
C ILE A 50 -13.78 19.47 42.45
N ASP A 51 -13.89 20.71 42.97
CA ASP A 51 -15.13 21.51 43.02
C ASP A 51 -15.59 21.97 41.63
N PHE A 52 -16.55 21.26 41.04
CA PHE A 52 -17.20 21.63 39.76
C PHE A 52 -18.22 22.78 39.89
N GLY A 53 -18.51 23.29 41.09
CA GLY A 53 -19.53 24.32 41.32
C GLY A 53 -19.26 25.67 40.65
N LYS A 54 -17.99 25.98 40.33
CA LYS A 54 -17.57 27.29 39.79
C LYS A 54 -17.80 27.47 38.29
N ILE A 55 -18.04 26.40 37.53
CA ILE A 55 -18.17 26.49 36.05
C ILE A 55 -19.53 27.07 35.62
N LYS A 56 -20.56 27.02 36.47
CA LYS A 56 -21.95 27.38 36.10
C LYS A 56 -22.29 28.88 36.10
N LYS A 57 -21.32 29.78 36.33
CA LYS A 57 -21.50 31.25 36.29
C LYS A 57 -21.13 31.92 34.97
N PHE A 58 -20.64 31.18 33.96
CA PHE A 58 -20.19 31.77 32.69
C PHE A 58 -21.30 31.96 31.64
N PHE A 59 -22.54 31.52 31.91
CA PHE A 59 -23.66 31.58 30.97
C PHE A 59 -24.98 32.02 31.64
N LYS A 60 -25.08 33.32 31.93
CA LYS A 60 -26.36 34.06 31.94
C LYS A 60 -26.13 35.43 31.32
N SER A 61 -26.98 35.79 30.37
CA SER A 61 -27.12 37.14 29.82
C SER A 61 -28.42 37.74 30.34
N ASP A 62 -28.36 38.90 30.97
CA ASP A 62 -29.56 39.61 31.42
C ASP A 62 -30.24 40.36 30.27
N GLU A 63 -31.56 40.35 30.23
CA GLU A 63 -32.39 41.14 29.30
C GLU A 63 -33.03 42.33 30.03
N LYS A 64 -33.07 43.49 29.34
CA LYS A 64 -34.06 44.61 29.39
C LYS A 64 -33.37 45.98 29.15
N PRO A 65 -34.10 47.01 28.69
CA PRO A 65 -35.22 47.01 27.74
C PRO A 65 -34.96 48.01 26.58
N ASP A 66 -36.00 48.36 25.83
CA ASP A 66 -35.93 49.07 24.54
C ASP A 66 -35.95 50.62 24.61
N LYS A 67 -35.62 51.26 23.48
CA LYS A 67 -35.74 52.69 23.07
C LYS A 67 -34.63 53.68 23.44
N THR A 68 -33.91 54.15 22.41
CA THR A 68 -34.14 55.51 21.82
C THR A 68 -33.61 55.56 20.38
N GLU A 69 -34.15 56.45 19.55
CA GLU A 69 -33.75 56.63 18.15
C GLU A 69 -32.42 57.40 18.02
N HIS A 70 -31.58 57.06 17.04
CA HIS A 70 -30.84 58.06 16.24
C HIS A 70 -30.27 57.50 14.93
N THR A 71 -29.96 58.43 14.03
CA THR A 71 -29.69 58.26 12.59
C THR A 71 -28.38 57.52 12.29
N PRO A 72 -28.34 56.58 11.32
CA PRO A 72 -27.09 55.99 10.85
C PRO A 72 -26.40 56.88 9.80
N THR A 73 -25.22 57.42 10.11
CA THR A 73 -24.28 57.93 9.11
C THR A 73 -23.53 56.78 8.43
N HIS A 74 -23.21 56.93 7.13
CA HIS A 74 -22.51 55.91 6.36
C HIS A 74 -21.11 55.57 6.89
N GLU A 75 -20.87 54.29 7.17
CA GLU A 75 -19.55 53.67 7.06
C GLU A 75 -19.60 52.43 6.15
N THR A 76 -18.50 52.15 5.46
CA THR A 76 -18.43 51.16 4.38
C THR A 76 -18.06 49.77 4.90
N ALA A 77 -19.07 48.89 5.04
CA ALA A 77 -18.83 47.47 5.30
C ALA A 77 -18.00 46.83 4.17
N LYS A 78 -16.97 46.05 4.52
CA LYS A 78 -16.16 45.29 3.56
C LYS A 78 -16.96 44.08 3.06
N ASP A 79 -17.37 44.12 1.80
CA ASP A 79 -18.11 43.04 1.14
C ASP A 79 -17.17 41.88 0.75
N ASP A 80 -16.75 41.10 1.75
CA ASP A 80 -15.90 39.95 1.55
C ASP A 80 -16.65 38.74 0.95
N GLY A 81 -15.90 37.83 0.33
CA GLY A 81 -16.41 36.78 -0.57
C GLY A 81 -16.96 35.54 0.13
N GLU A 82 -17.59 35.68 1.30
CA GLU A 82 -18.01 34.53 2.10
C GLU A 82 -19.13 33.70 1.45
N LEU A 83 -18.92 32.37 1.45
CA LEU A 83 -19.94 31.37 1.15
C LEU A 83 -21.08 31.47 2.17
N SER A 84 -22.18 32.11 1.77
CA SER A 84 -23.44 32.19 2.52
C SER A 84 -24.59 31.73 1.65
N PHE A 85 -25.21 30.60 2.01
CA PHE A 85 -26.37 30.06 1.29
C PHE A 85 -27.65 30.72 1.79
N ASP A 86 -28.09 31.78 1.11
CA ASP A 86 -29.33 32.48 1.44
C ASP A 86 -30.58 31.79 0.83
N PHE A 87 -31.04 30.74 1.49
CA PHE A 87 -32.25 30.00 1.11
C PHE A 87 -33.54 30.84 1.17
N SER A 88 -33.54 32.03 1.77
CA SER A 88 -34.76 32.85 1.91
C SER A 88 -35.41 33.21 0.56
N LYS A 89 -34.60 33.29 -0.51
CA LYS A 89 -35.05 33.62 -1.88
C LYS A 89 -35.53 32.41 -2.69
N ILE A 90 -35.15 31.19 -2.29
CA ILE A 90 -35.62 29.96 -2.95
C ILE A 90 -37.11 29.73 -2.64
N LYS A 91 -37.61 30.26 -1.51
CA LYS A 91 -39.04 30.28 -1.16
C LYS A 91 -39.92 30.82 -2.29
N ASN A 92 -39.48 31.84 -3.01
CA ASN A 92 -40.24 32.48 -4.10
C ASN A 92 -40.17 31.73 -5.44
N ILE A 93 -39.32 30.71 -5.56
CA ILE A 93 -39.17 29.89 -6.78
C ILE A 93 -40.19 28.74 -6.77
N PHE A 94 -40.50 28.18 -5.61
CA PHE A 94 -41.47 27.08 -5.45
C PHE A 94 -42.88 27.52 -5.05
N SER A 95 -43.08 28.76 -4.57
CA SER A 95 -44.40 29.28 -4.18
C SER A 95 -45.26 29.79 -5.36
N SER A 96 -44.99 29.36 -6.60
CA SER A 96 -45.55 29.94 -7.83
C SER A 96 -46.24 28.93 -8.76
N ARG A 97 -46.82 27.85 -8.21
CA ARG A 97 -47.75 26.97 -8.94
C ARG A 97 -49.04 26.68 -8.17
N SER A 98 -50.15 26.81 -8.91
CA SER A 98 -51.50 26.27 -8.68
C SER A 98 -52.07 26.25 -7.25
N LYS A 99 -53.10 27.07 -7.02
CA LYS A 99 -54.22 26.67 -6.17
C LYS A 99 -54.99 25.54 -6.86
N SER A 100 -55.22 24.45 -6.16
CA SER A 100 -56.32 23.49 -6.38
C SER A 100 -56.55 22.75 -5.07
N GLU A 101 -57.81 22.43 -4.74
CA GLU A 101 -58.21 21.81 -3.49
C GLU A 101 -58.16 20.28 -3.59
N ALA A 102 -57.60 19.60 -2.57
CA ALA A 102 -58.13 18.35 -1.97
C ALA A 102 -57.15 17.77 -0.92
N ASP A 103 -57.67 17.60 0.31
CA ASP A 103 -57.30 16.62 1.34
C ASP A 103 -55.84 16.49 1.83
N SER A 104 -55.66 15.67 2.89
CA SER A 104 -54.61 15.88 3.90
C SER A 104 -53.91 14.60 4.37
N GLU A 105 -52.58 14.63 4.41
CA GLU A 105 -51.75 13.85 5.35
C GLU A 105 -50.63 14.75 5.93
N ASP A 106 -50.01 14.33 7.03
CA ASP A 106 -49.16 15.16 7.91
C ASP A 106 -47.77 15.54 7.33
N GLU A 107 -47.72 16.48 6.38
CA GLU A 107 -46.47 17.20 6.09
C GLU A 107 -46.09 18.15 7.24
N LEU A 108 -45.14 17.73 8.08
CA LEU A 108 -44.53 18.58 9.10
C LEU A 108 -43.93 19.85 8.46
N PRO A 109 -44.44 21.06 8.76
CA PRO A 109 -44.09 22.27 8.01
C PRO A 109 -42.62 22.66 8.23
N ILE A 110 -41.83 22.53 7.17
CA ILE A 110 -40.38 22.80 7.19
C ILE A 110 -40.12 24.28 7.51
N ASP A 111 -39.59 24.55 8.71
CA ASP A 111 -39.26 25.90 9.15
C ASP A 111 -37.96 26.42 8.48
N TRP A 112 -38.13 26.97 7.29
CA TRP A 112 -37.08 27.62 6.51
C TRP A 112 -36.38 28.78 7.26
N GLY A 113 -37.02 29.38 8.27
CA GLY A 113 -36.41 30.40 9.13
C GLY A 113 -35.38 29.80 10.08
N LYS A 114 -35.74 28.73 10.79
CA LYS A 114 -34.82 27.93 11.62
C LYS A 114 -33.67 27.36 10.76
N ILE A 115 -33.95 26.84 9.57
CA ILE A 115 -32.93 26.31 8.65
C ILE A 115 -31.96 27.41 8.18
N SER A 116 -32.45 28.59 7.78
CA SER A 116 -31.58 29.72 7.39
C SER A 116 -30.67 30.15 8.54
N ASN A 117 -31.20 30.23 9.77
CA ASN A 117 -30.42 30.60 10.94
C ASN A 117 -29.42 29.50 11.36
N PHE A 118 -29.77 28.21 11.22
CA PHE A 118 -28.86 27.10 11.42
C PHE A 118 -27.70 27.13 10.42
N ILE A 119 -27.98 27.31 9.12
CA ILE A 119 -26.96 27.41 8.06
C ILE A 119 -26.05 28.63 8.27
N LYS A 120 -26.59 29.78 8.69
CA LYS A 120 -25.77 30.96 9.04
C LYS A 120 -24.87 30.71 10.26
N LYS A 121 -25.36 29.98 11.28
CA LYS A 121 -24.60 29.65 12.50
C LYS A 121 -23.51 28.60 12.29
N TYR A 122 -23.76 27.60 11.44
CA TYR A 122 -22.89 26.43 11.25
C TYR A 122 -22.24 26.33 9.86
N GLY A 123 -22.41 27.33 8.98
CA GLY A 123 -22.01 27.28 7.56
C GLY A 123 -20.54 26.87 7.33
N ILE A 124 -19.61 27.36 8.14
CA ILE A 124 -18.19 26.97 8.07
C ILE A 124 -17.99 25.46 8.30
N VAL A 125 -18.73 24.89 9.26
CA VAL A 125 -18.70 23.45 9.56
C VAL A 125 -19.34 22.65 8.42
N LEU A 126 -20.48 23.11 7.89
CA LEU A 126 -21.14 22.48 6.74
C LEU A 126 -20.25 22.46 5.49
N ILE A 127 -19.52 23.55 5.21
CA ILE A 127 -18.57 23.63 4.09
C ILE A 127 -17.37 22.69 4.32
N ALA A 128 -16.87 22.56 5.55
CA ALA A 128 -15.80 21.64 5.89
C ALA A 128 -16.23 20.16 5.83
N LEU A 129 -17.50 19.86 6.15
CA LEU A 129 -18.05 18.50 6.12
C LEU A 129 -18.15 17.93 4.70
N ILE A 130 -18.39 18.74 3.66
CA ILE A 130 -18.50 18.25 2.28
C ILE A 130 -17.27 17.45 1.81
N PRO A 131 -16.03 17.99 1.86
CA PRO A 131 -14.84 17.23 1.47
C PRO A 131 -14.51 16.09 2.44
N ILE A 132 -14.89 16.18 3.71
CA ILE A 132 -14.72 15.09 4.69
C ILE A 132 -15.63 13.90 4.34
N ILE A 133 -16.91 14.16 4.08
CA ILE A 133 -17.89 13.16 3.65
C ILE A 133 -17.48 12.54 2.31
N LEU A 134 -16.99 13.35 1.36
CA LEU A 134 -16.44 12.84 0.09
C LEU A 134 -15.22 11.93 0.33
N SER A 135 -14.30 12.32 1.19
CA SER A 135 -13.11 11.53 1.54
C SER A 135 -13.48 10.16 2.11
N ILE A 136 -14.45 10.14 3.04
CA ILE A 136 -14.99 8.92 3.66
C ILE A 136 -15.72 8.07 2.60
N TYR A 137 -16.66 8.66 1.85
CA TYR A 137 -17.46 7.95 0.85
C TYR A 137 -16.61 7.24 -0.20
N ILE A 138 -15.56 7.91 -0.69
CA ILE A 138 -14.61 7.30 -1.64
C ILE A 138 -13.87 6.16 -0.96
N ARG A 139 -13.22 6.39 0.19
CA ARG A 139 -12.38 5.38 0.87
C ARG A 139 -13.15 4.14 1.32
N MET A 140 -14.44 4.29 1.62
CA MET A 140 -15.34 3.19 1.97
C MET A 140 -15.78 2.33 0.76
N GLN A 141 -15.56 2.74 -0.51
CA GLN A 141 -16.01 1.94 -1.66
C GLN A 141 -15.36 0.53 -1.66
N ALA A 142 -14.09 0.42 -1.26
CA ALA A 142 -13.35 -0.85 -1.21
C ALA A 142 -14.02 -1.89 -0.29
N GLY A 143 -14.69 -1.44 0.78
CA GLY A 143 -15.41 -2.31 1.72
C GLY A 143 -16.56 -3.11 1.09
N PHE A 144 -17.08 -2.69 -0.07
CA PHE A 144 -18.18 -3.36 -0.78
C PHE A 144 -17.72 -4.30 -1.90
N LEU A 145 -16.40 -4.40 -2.16
CA LEU A 145 -15.78 -5.17 -3.25
C LEU A 145 -16.42 -4.96 -4.64
N PRO A 146 -16.81 -3.74 -5.07
CA PRO A 146 -17.73 -3.55 -6.20
C PRO A 146 -17.17 -3.92 -7.58
N VAL A 147 -15.86 -4.17 -7.72
CA VAL A 147 -15.30 -4.76 -8.95
C VAL A 147 -15.79 -6.19 -9.19
N THR A 148 -16.16 -6.93 -8.13
CA THR A 148 -16.76 -8.28 -8.27
C THR A 148 -18.16 -8.24 -8.89
N ASP A 149 -18.90 -7.13 -8.75
CA ASP A 149 -20.17 -6.90 -9.47
C ASP A 149 -19.93 -6.75 -10.98
N GLU A 150 -18.85 -6.06 -11.36
CA GLU A 150 -18.44 -5.88 -12.77
C GLU A 150 -17.90 -7.20 -13.37
N TRP A 151 -17.11 -7.97 -12.60
CA TRP A 151 -16.67 -9.30 -13.01
C TRP A 151 -17.84 -10.27 -13.19
N ALA A 152 -18.83 -10.25 -12.27
CA ALA A 152 -20.01 -11.09 -12.36
C ALA A 152 -20.86 -10.74 -13.59
N ALA A 153 -21.10 -9.45 -13.84
CA ALA A 153 -21.80 -8.99 -15.04
C ALA A 153 -21.08 -9.46 -16.31
N ASN A 154 -19.77 -9.24 -16.42
CA ASN A 154 -18.98 -9.69 -17.56
C ASN A 154 -18.96 -11.22 -17.71
N SER A 155 -18.88 -11.96 -16.61
CA SER A 155 -18.85 -13.44 -16.61
C SER A 155 -20.18 -14.03 -17.11
N VAL A 156 -21.31 -13.56 -16.58
CA VAL A 156 -22.65 -14.00 -17.00
C VAL A 156 -22.92 -13.61 -18.45
N ILE A 157 -22.65 -12.35 -18.83
CA ILE A 157 -22.86 -11.87 -20.22
C ILE A 157 -22.00 -12.65 -21.21
N ASN A 158 -20.71 -12.89 -20.91
CA ASN A 158 -19.83 -13.67 -21.79
C ASN A 158 -20.25 -15.14 -21.86
N GLY A 159 -20.75 -15.72 -20.77
CA GLY A 159 -21.30 -17.08 -20.74
C GLY A 159 -22.51 -17.24 -21.65
N ILE A 160 -23.51 -16.37 -21.50
CA ILE A 160 -24.71 -16.31 -22.35
C ILE A 160 -24.30 -16.08 -23.83
N THR A 161 -23.45 -15.09 -24.09
CA THR A 161 -22.93 -14.78 -25.44
C THR A 161 -22.25 -15.98 -26.09
N SER A 162 -21.46 -16.74 -25.32
CA SER A 162 -20.77 -17.95 -25.81
C SER A 162 -21.73 -19.11 -26.07
N GLN A 163 -22.79 -19.27 -25.26
CA GLN A 163 -23.85 -20.26 -25.49
C GLN A 163 -24.63 -19.95 -26.76
N ILE A 164 -25.08 -18.70 -26.94
CA ILE A 164 -25.77 -18.22 -28.15
C ILE A 164 -24.85 -18.40 -29.38
N ARG A 165 -23.57 -18.04 -29.27
CA ARG A 165 -22.58 -18.23 -30.35
C ARG A 165 -22.41 -19.71 -30.71
N SER A 166 -22.32 -20.61 -29.73
CA SER A 166 -22.22 -22.06 -29.96
C SER A 166 -23.45 -22.62 -30.69
N GLN A 167 -24.66 -22.20 -30.31
CA GLN A 167 -25.91 -22.57 -30.98
C GLN A 167 -25.94 -22.07 -32.44
N ILE A 168 -25.50 -20.83 -32.68
CA ILE A 168 -25.40 -20.24 -34.03
C ILE A 168 -24.33 -20.94 -34.88
N ASP A 169 -23.20 -21.34 -34.31
CA ASP A 169 -22.18 -22.15 -35.01
C ASP A 169 -22.69 -23.54 -35.38
N GLN A 170 -23.53 -24.17 -34.55
CA GLN A 170 -24.18 -25.45 -34.87
C GLN A 170 -25.27 -25.32 -35.96
N GLN A 171 -26.10 -24.28 -35.90
CA GLN A 171 -27.18 -24.05 -36.87
C GLN A 171 -26.67 -23.53 -38.22
N TYR A 172 -25.62 -22.71 -38.22
CA TYR A 172 -25.10 -22.00 -39.38
C TYR A 172 -23.57 -22.16 -39.54
N PRO A 173 -23.03 -23.39 -39.61
CA PRO A 173 -21.58 -23.62 -39.57
C PRO A 173 -20.82 -22.84 -40.65
N ASN A 174 -21.36 -22.77 -41.86
CA ASN A 174 -20.76 -22.12 -43.03
C ASN A 174 -20.98 -20.59 -43.10
N LEU A 175 -21.61 -19.96 -42.11
CA LEU A 175 -21.87 -18.51 -42.12
C LEU A 175 -20.61 -17.71 -41.71
N PRO A 176 -20.26 -16.59 -42.38
CA PRO A 176 -19.11 -15.77 -42.00
C PRO A 176 -19.24 -15.17 -40.59
N ASP A 177 -18.13 -15.08 -39.86
CA ASP A 177 -18.12 -14.66 -38.45
C ASP A 177 -18.72 -13.28 -38.18
N ALA A 178 -18.56 -12.33 -39.09
CA ALA A 178 -19.19 -11.00 -38.96
C ALA A 178 -20.73 -11.10 -38.92
N ASN A 179 -21.31 -12.02 -39.70
CA ASN A 179 -22.76 -12.24 -39.73
C ASN A 179 -23.20 -13.08 -38.51
N LYS A 180 -22.41 -14.08 -38.09
CA LYS A 180 -22.66 -14.83 -36.86
C LYS A 180 -22.67 -13.91 -35.64
N ASN A 181 -21.71 -13.00 -35.52
CA ASN A 181 -21.65 -12.05 -34.40
C ASN A 181 -22.85 -11.09 -34.40
N ALA A 182 -23.28 -10.59 -35.55
CA ALA A 182 -24.50 -9.77 -35.64
C ALA A 182 -25.78 -10.53 -35.23
N LEU A 183 -25.85 -11.84 -35.48
CA LEU A 183 -26.93 -12.71 -34.98
C LEU A 183 -26.83 -12.95 -33.47
N VAL A 184 -25.62 -13.16 -32.94
CA VAL A 184 -25.37 -13.26 -31.49
C VAL A 184 -25.82 -11.99 -30.77
N ASP A 185 -25.43 -10.81 -31.26
CA ASP A 185 -25.87 -9.52 -30.72
C ASP A 185 -27.40 -9.38 -30.74
N THR A 186 -28.05 -9.84 -31.82
CA THR A 186 -29.51 -9.74 -32.00
C THR A 186 -30.27 -10.64 -31.01
N GLU A 187 -29.91 -11.93 -30.93
CA GLU A 187 -30.56 -12.85 -29.97
C GLU A 187 -30.19 -12.52 -28.52
N PHE A 188 -28.98 -12.00 -28.25
CA PHE A 188 -28.61 -11.52 -26.92
C PHE A 188 -29.44 -10.30 -26.48
N GLN A 189 -29.65 -9.30 -27.35
CA GLN A 189 -30.52 -8.16 -27.03
C GLN A 189 -31.98 -8.59 -26.81
N LYS A 190 -32.47 -9.57 -27.59
CA LYS A 190 -33.79 -10.16 -27.38
C LYS A 190 -33.88 -10.87 -26.01
N LEU A 191 -32.98 -11.79 -25.70
CA LEU A 191 -32.92 -12.49 -24.41
C LEU A 191 -32.81 -11.50 -23.24
N LEU A 192 -32.01 -10.45 -23.37
CA LEU A 192 -31.84 -9.41 -22.35
C LEU A 192 -33.10 -8.53 -22.18
N SER A 193 -33.97 -8.46 -23.18
CA SER A 193 -35.29 -7.80 -23.07
C SER A 193 -36.37 -8.72 -22.50
N GLU A 194 -36.30 -10.03 -22.75
CA GLU A 194 -37.28 -11.04 -22.32
C GLU A 194 -37.01 -11.49 -20.87
N ASN A 195 -35.76 -11.84 -20.55
CA ASN A 195 -35.36 -12.48 -19.29
C ASN A 195 -34.58 -11.54 -18.35
N LYS A 196 -34.71 -10.22 -18.49
CA LYS A 196 -33.84 -9.25 -17.78
C LYS A 196 -33.69 -9.52 -16.27
N LYS A 197 -34.80 -9.79 -15.56
CA LYS A 197 -34.77 -10.03 -14.10
C LYS A 197 -33.90 -11.25 -13.76
N GLU A 198 -34.04 -12.34 -14.51
CA GLU A 198 -33.28 -13.57 -14.30
C GLU A 198 -31.77 -13.33 -14.50
N ILE A 199 -31.40 -12.57 -15.53
CA ILE A 199 -30.01 -12.17 -15.78
C ILE A 199 -29.48 -11.24 -14.67
N ASP A 200 -30.27 -10.23 -14.26
CA ASP A 200 -29.93 -9.33 -13.15
C ASP A 200 -29.77 -10.10 -11.82
N ASP A 201 -30.58 -11.15 -11.57
CA ASP A 201 -30.50 -12.00 -10.38
C ASP A 201 -29.34 -13.02 -10.44
N GLN A 202 -29.05 -13.59 -11.62
CA GLN A 202 -27.87 -14.43 -11.86
C GLN A 202 -26.58 -13.63 -11.63
N ILE A 203 -26.51 -12.39 -12.10
CA ILE A 203 -25.36 -11.49 -11.86
C ILE A 203 -25.18 -11.22 -10.36
N LYS A 204 -26.25 -11.05 -9.58
CA LYS A 204 -26.17 -10.90 -8.11
C LYS A 204 -25.65 -12.17 -7.44
N ALA A 205 -26.10 -13.35 -7.88
CA ALA A 205 -25.64 -14.63 -7.35
C ALA A 205 -24.14 -14.86 -7.64
N THR A 206 -23.70 -14.65 -8.89
CA THR A 206 -22.28 -14.72 -9.27
C THR A 206 -21.43 -13.66 -8.57
N SER A 207 -21.96 -12.45 -8.34
CA SER A 207 -21.29 -11.40 -7.55
C SER A 207 -21.10 -11.83 -6.09
N LEU A 208 -22.12 -12.40 -5.45
CA LEU A 208 -22.01 -12.91 -4.08
C LEU A 208 -20.97 -14.04 -4.00
N GLN A 209 -20.98 -14.97 -4.96
CA GLN A 209 -19.95 -16.00 -5.08
C GLN A 209 -18.55 -15.41 -5.27
N PHE A 210 -18.38 -14.37 -6.11
CA PHE A 210 -17.09 -13.70 -6.29
C PHE A 210 -16.64 -12.93 -5.03
N LYS A 211 -17.58 -12.48 -4.18
CA LYS A 211 -17.27 -11.82 -2.89
C LYS A 211 -16.79 -12.81 -1.83
N THR A 212 -17.29 -14.06 -1.79
CA THR A 212 -16.86 -15.04 -0.79
C THR A 212 -15.38 -15.42 -0.90
N PHE A 213 -14.76 -15.39 -2.09
CA PHE A 213 -13.32 -15.61 -2.25
C PHE A 213 -12.45 -14.57 -1.52
N PHE A 214 -13.00 -13.39 -1.18
CA PHE A 214 -12.28 -12.31 -0.49
C PHE A 214 -12.81 -12.06 0.93
N GLN A 215 -13.59 -12.99 1.49
CA GLN A 215 -14.26 -12.84 2.79
C GLN A 215 -14.01 -14.04 3.71
N ASP A 216 -14.03 -13.78 5.02
CA ASP A 216 -14.07 -14.82 6.04
C ASP A 216 -15.43 -15.53 6.07
N GLU A 217 -15.52 -16.65 6.80
CA GLU A 217 -16.75 -17.46 6.97
C GLU A 217 -17.96 -16.66 7.49
N ASN A 218 -17.74 -15.47 8.06
CA ASN A 218 -18.77 -14.57 8.57
C ASN A 218 -19.16 -13.48 7.54
N GLY A 219 -18.71 -13.59 6.29
CA GLY A 219 -18.98 -12.65 5.20
C GLY A 219 -18.23 -11.32 5.31
N LYS A 220 -17.09 -11.25 6.01
CA LYS A 220 -16.33 -10.01 6.24
C LYS A 220 -14.98 -10.06 5.52
N ASN A 221 -14.65 -9.01 4.77
CA ASN A 221 -13.51 -9.02 3.83
C ASN A 221 -12.15 -9.31 4.50
N TYR A 222 -11.22 -9.98 3.83
CA TYR A 222 -9.81 -10.04 4.27
C TYR A 222 -9.17 -8.63 4.25
N MET A 223 -8.09 -8.43 5.01
CA MET A 223 -7.34 -7.17 4.96
C MET A 223 -6.65 -7.02 3.60
N PRO A 224 -6.63 -5.81 3.01
CA PRO A 224 -6.32 -5.64 1.60
C PRO A 224 -4.84 -5.87 1.26
N ASP A 225 -3.93 -5.41 2.13
CA ASP A 225 -2.50 -5.29 1.86
C ASP A 225 -1.65 -6.20 2.80
N ILE A 226 -0.32 -6.18 2.65
CA ILE A 226 0.66 -6.95 3.42
C ILE A 226 0.88 -6.37 4.83
N ASP A 227 1.30 -5.10 4.93
CA ASP A 227 1.72 -4.47 6.18
C ASP A 227 0.62 -4.37 7.27
N PRO A 228 -0.69 -4.22 6.96
CA PRO A 228 -1.75 -4.28 7.97
C PRO A 228 -1.75 -5.54 8.84
N TYR A 229 -1.27 -6.69 8.33
CA TYR A 229 -1.19 -7.94 9.11
C TYR A 229 -0.03 -7.94 10.12
N TYR A 230 1.06 -7.23 9.83
CA TYR A 230 2.15 -6.98 10.80
C TYR A 230 1.64 -6.13 11.97
N TRP A 231 0.96 -5.03 11.66
CA TRP A 231 0.38 -4.14 12.66
C TRP A 231 -0.77 -4.79 13.44
N PHE A 232 -1.54 -5.68 12.81
CA PHE A 232 -2.61 -6.44 13.46
C PHE A 232 -2.07 -7.31 14.59
N ARG A 233 -1.03 -8.12 14.36
CA ARG A 233 -0.42 -8.95 15.43
C ARG A 233 0.04 -8.10 16.60
N TYR A 234 0.78 -7.02 16.34
CA TYR A 234 1.25 -6.13 17.42
C TYR A 234 0.11 -5.42 18.16
N ALA A 235 -0.94 -4.98 17.46
CA ALA A 235 -2.11 -4.39 18.10
C ALA A 235 -2.86 -5.41 18.96
N ASN A 236 -2.97 -6.65 18.52
CA ASN A 236 -3.59 -7.75 19.26
C ASN A 236 -2.78 -8.09 20.53
N ASN A 237 -1.46 -8.29 20.41
CA ASN A 237 -0.56 -8.54 21.54
C ASN A 237 -0.61 -7.39 22.58
N ILE A 238 -0.73 -6.13 22.15
CA ILE A 238 -0.92 -4.98 23.08
C ILE A 238 -2.28 -5.05 23.78
N VAL A 239 -3.35 -5.51 23.13
CA VAL A 239 -4.67 -5.69 23.74
C VAL A 239 -4.66 -6.84 24.76
N ASP A 240 -4.00 -7.95 24.43
CA ASP A 240 -4.03 -9.18 25.24
C ASP A 240 -3.09 -9.11 26.46
N HIS A 241 -1.90 -8.51 26.32
CA HIS A 241 -0.89 -8.48 27.39
C HIS A 241 -0.04 -7.18 27.44
N GLY A 242 -0.45 -6.11 26.75
CA GLY A 242 0.10 -4.76 26.96
C GLY A 242 1.42 -4.42 26.25
N TYR A 243 1.98 -5.30 25.42
CA TYR A 243 3.19 -5.04 24.64
C TYR A 243 3.14 -5.73 23.26
N PRO A 244 3.86 -5.24 22.22
CA PRO A 244 3.63 -5.67 20.83
C PRO A 244 4.26 -7.01 20.42
N GLY A 245 5.36 -7.44 21.04
CA GLY A 245 6.02 -8.72 20.75
C GLY A 245 5.31 -9.89 21.42
N ASP A 246 5.73 -11.13 21.14
CA ASP A 246 5.12 -12.32 21.74
C ASP A 246 5.56 -12.54 23.19
N ILE A 247 6.80 -12.14 23.52
CA ILE A 247 7.37 -12.29 24.87
C ILE A 247 8.25 -11.10 25.26
N LEU A 248 8.47 -10.93 26.57
CA LEU A 248 9.50 -10.05 27.11
C LEU A 248 10.80 -10.85 27.38
N ARG A 249 11.89 -10.50 26.68
CA ARG A 249 13.26 -10.96 27.01
C ARG A 249 14.01 -9.79 27.66
N ASP A 250 14.48 -9.95 28.90
CA ASP A 250 15.14 -8.90 29.69
C ASP A 250 14.36 -7.56 29.75
N GLY A 251 13.04 -7.64 29.90
CA GLY A 251 12.14 -6.48 29.89
C GLY A 251 11.92 -5.82 28.51
N LYS A 252 12.46 -6.41 27.43
CA LYS A 252 12.30 -5.92 26.05
C LYS A 252 11.32 -6.80 25.27
N SER A 253 10.37 -6.15 24.61
CA SER A 253 9.41 -6.77 23.70
C SER A 253 10.12 -7.48 22.53
N TYR A 254 9.76 -8.72 22.24
CA TYR A 254 10.43 -9.60 21.29
C TYR A 254 9.41 -10.34 20.40
N ASP A 255 9.54 -10.22 19.07
CA ASP A 255 8.76 -11.00 18.09
C ASP A 255 9.51 -12.32 17.83
N ASN A 256 8.95 -13.44 18.27
CA ASN A 256 9.48 -14.79 18.03
C ASN A 256 9.10 -15.31 16.63
N HIS A 257 8.07 -14.73 16.00
CA HIS A 257 7.57 -15.15 14.69
C HIS A 257 8.37 -14.57 13.51
N GLN A 258 9.46 -13.84 13.76
CA GLN A 258 10.35 -13.27 12.74
C GLN A 258 11.77 -13.82 12.89
N LEU A 259 12.48 -14.08 11.78
CA LEU A 259 13.85 -14.63 11.83
C LEU A 259 13.89 -15.94 12.66
N ALA A 260 12.89 -16.80 12.43
CA ALA A 260 12.78 -18.09 13.08
C ALA A 260 14.04 -18.94 12.87
N PRO A 261 14.50 -19.73 13.87
CA PRO A 261 13.91 -19.91 15.21
C PRO A 261 14.33 -18.85 16.25
N LEU A 262 15.12 -17.83 15.88
CA LEU A 262 15.78 -16.94 16.85
C LEU A 262 14.82 -15.90 17.47
N GLY A 263 13.91 -15.37 16.64
CA GLY A 263 13.15 -14.15 16.93
C GLY A 263 14.00 -12.88 16.75
N ARG A 264 13.40 -11.70 16.99
CA ARG A 264 14.12 -10.44 17.19
C ARG A 264 13.42 -9.49 18.17
N PRO A 265 14.13 -8.51 18.78
CA PRO A 265 13.48 -7.41 19.48
C PRO A 265 12.52 -6.66 18.55
N VAL A 266 11.36 -6.25 19.06
CA VAL A 266 10.44 -5.38 18.32
C VAL A 266 11.13 -4.04 18.02
N ALA A 267 10.88 -3.52 16.82
CA ALA A 267 11.41 -2.24 16.35
C ALA A 267 10.87 -1.05 17.17
N GLY A 268 11.53 0.12 17.07
CA GLY A 268 11.21 1.29 17.90
C GLY A 268 9.94 2.05 17.51
N ASP A 269 9.39 1.81 16.33
CA ASP A 269 8.28 2.50 15.67
C ASP A 269 6.88 2.01 16.13
N THR A 270 6.75 1.73 17.43
CA THR A 270 5.55 1.09 18.00
C THR A 270 4.34 2.03 18.19
N PHE A 271 4.46 3.34 17.93
CA PHE A 271 3.34 4.28 18.05
C PHE A 271 2.08 3.80 17.33
N HIS A 272 2.25 3.30 16.10
CA HIS A 272 1.12 2.87 15.28
C HIS A 272 0.40 1.67 15.90
N ALA A 273 1.13 0.65 16.36
CA ALA A 273 0.56 -0.52 17.03
C ALA A 273 -0.19 -0.13 18.33
N TYR A 274 0.40 0.72 19.18
CA TYR A 274 -0.28 1.23 20.38
C TYR A 274 -1.53 2.05 20.02
N PHE A 275 -1.46 2.90 18.99
CA PHE A 275 -2.63 3.66 18.56
C PHE A 275 -3.76 2.73 18.11
N LEU A 276 -3.48 1.71 17.31
CA LEU A 276 -4.49 0.74 16.86
C LEU A 276 -5.14 -0.01 18.03
N ALA A 277 -4.34 -0.45 19.01
CA ALA A 277 -4.86 -1.09 20.21
C ALA A 277 -5.79 -0.16 21.03
N TYR A 278 -5.38 1.10 21.27
CA TYR A 278 -6.22 2.07 21.98
C TYR A 278 -7.42 2.54 21.15
N PHE A 279 -7.32 2.57 19.82
CA PHE A 279 -8.43 2.84 18.90
C PHE A 279 -9.47 1.71 18.97
N PHE A 280 -9.03 0.46 18.95
CA PHE A 280 -9.89 -0.71 19.20
C PHE A 280 -10.59 -0.59 20.57
N ILE A 281 -9.85 -0.42 21.66
CA ILE A 281 -10.39 -0.34 23.03
C ILE A 281 -11.44 0.78 23.14
N PHE A 282 -11.15 1.96 22.57
CA PHE A 282 -12.07 3.09 22.57
C PHE A 282 -13.35 2.83 21.77
N PHE A 283 -13.28 2.25 20.57
CA PHE A 283 -14.47 2.01 19.75
C PHE A 283 -15.27 0.77 20.16
N ASN A 284 -14.63 -0.27 20.70
CA ASN A 284 -15.30 -1.47 21.23
C ASN A 284 -16.24 -1.14 22.42
N PHE A 285 -15.91 -0.11 23.21
CA PHE A 285 -16.80 0.41 24.26
C PHE A 285 -18.16 0.91 23.71
N PHE A 286 -18.19 1.40 22.47
CA PHE A 286 -19.42 1.87 21.80
C PHE A 286 -20.03 0.87 20.82
N ILE A 287 -19.26 -0.13 20.38
CA ILE A 287 -19.63 -1.11 19.35
C ILE A 287 -19.33 -2.52 19.87
N PRO A 288 -20.27 -3.15 20.61
CA PRO A 288 -20.09 -4.52 21.09
C PRO A 288 -19.88 -5.51 19.94
N GLY A 289 -18.92 -6.42 20.11
CA GLY A 289 -18.57 -7.40 19.07
C GLY A 289 -17.64 -6.87 17.96
N LEU A 290 -17.10 -5.66 18.11
CA LEU A 290 -15.96 -5.21 17.33
C LEU A 290 -14.74 -6.11 17.65
N THR A 291 -13.89 -6.38 16.65
CA THR A 291 -12.59 -7.05 16.86
C THR A 291 -11.44 -6.11 16.52
N VAL A 292 -10.23 -6.40 17.01
CA VAL A 292 -9.01 -5.61 16.73
C VAL A 292 -8.86 -5.40 15.22
N MET A 293 -8.82 -6.49 14.45
CA MET A 293 -8.73 -6.46 12.98
C MET A 293 -9.85 -5.60 12.36
N ARG A 294 -11.11 -5.77 12.78
CA ARG A 294 -12.24 -5.04 12.18
C ARG A 294 -12.23 -3.54 12.52
N SER A 295 -11.66 -3.15 13.67
CA SER A 295 -11.44 -1.73 14.00
C SER A 295 -10.40 -1.08 13.08
N MET A 296 -9.33 -1.80 12.74
CA MET A 296 -8.24 -1.30 11.89
C MET A 296 -8.70 -0.90 10.48
N PHE A 297 -9.75 -1.53 9.92
CA PHE A 297 -10.29 -1.12 8.63
C PHE A 297 -10.79 0.34 8.59
N TYR A 298 -11.26 0.87 9.73
CA TYR A 298 -11.79 2.24 9.84
C TYR A 298 -10.71 3.28 10.20
N TYR A 299 -9.59 2.87 10.80
CA TYR A 299 -8.48 3.75 11.16
C TYR A 299 -7.96 4.63 10.00
N PRO A 300 -7.64 4.12 8.79
CA PRO A 300 -7.07 4.97 7.74
C PRO A 300 -8.10 5.98 7.21
N VAL A 301 -9.37 5.58 7.15
CA VAL A 301 -10.49 6.45 6.76
C VAL A 301 -10.68 7.59 7.76
N PHE A 302 -10.56 7.29 9.06
CA PHE A 302 -10.65 8.27 10.14
C PHE A 302 -9.49 9.28 10.11
N ILE A 303 -8.24 8.84 10.00
CA ILE A 303 -7.09 9.74 9.92
C ILE A 303 -7.07 10.54 8.61
N ALA A 304 -7.58 9.99 7.50
CA ALA A 304 -7.78 10.72 6.26
C ALA A 304 -8.85 11.81 6.37
N ALA A 305 -9.96 11.55 7.06
CA ALA A 305 -10.98 12.56 7.35
C ALA A 305 -10.41 13.74 8.17
N LEU A 306 -9.60 13.46 9.21
CA LEU A 306 -8.92 14.50 9.99
C LEU A 306 -7.86 15.26 9.18
N SER A 307 -7.13 14.59 8.29
CA SER A 307 -6.15 15.21 7.40
C SER A 307 -6.79 16.18 6.40
N VAL A 308 -7.95 15.81 5.83
CA VAL A 308 -8.76 16.69 4.97
C VAL A 308 -9.25 17.93 5.73
N LEU A 309 -9.67 17.77 6.99
CA LEU A 309 -10.04 18.91 7.85
C LEU A 309 -8.84 19.85 8.11
N LEU A 310 -7.64 19.32 8.37
CA LEU A 310 -6.44 20.14 8.58
C LEU A 310 -6.04 20.90 7.30
N VAL A 311 -6.08 20.26 6.13
CA VAL A 311 -5.88 20.94 4.83
C VAL A 311 -6.90 22.07 4.64
N PHE A 312 -8.19 21.81 4.92
CA PHE A 312 -9.23 22.84 4.86
C PHE A 312 -8.90 24.02 5.77
N LEU A 313 -8.50 23.79 7.02
CA LEU A 313 -8.16 24.84 7.98
C LEU A 313 -6.94 25.68 7.55
N ILE A 314 -5.88 25.02 7.07
CA ILE A 314 -4.66 25.68 6.58
C ILE A 314 -4.95 26.55 5.36
N ALA A 315 -5.59 26.00 4.32
CA ALA A 315 -5.90 26.77 3.11
C ALA A 315 -6.94 27.86 3.37
N ARG A 316 -7.87 27.66 4.32
CA ARG A 316 -8.82 28.68 4.77
C ARG A 316 -8.14 29.92 5.37
N ARG A 317 -7.03 29.75 6.10
CA ARG A 317 -6.23 30.88 6.62
C ARG A 317 -5.62 31.73 5.50
N ILE A 318 -5.28 31.12 4.36
CA ILE A 318 -4.63 31.79 3.23
C ILE A 318 -5.66 32.38 2.23
N ALA A 319 -6.74 31.68 1.94
CA ALA A 319 -7.65 31.98 0.82
C ALA A 319 -9.14 31.90 1.17
N GLY A 320 -9.50 31.96 2.46
CA GLY A 320 -10.88 32.02 2.93
C GLY A 320 -11.64 30.70 2.79
N ASN A 321 -12.94 30.72 3.12
CA ASN A 321 -13.77 29.50 3.18
C ASN A 321 -13.78 28.72 1.84
N THR A 322 -13.68 29.41 0.70
CA THR A 322 -13.60 28.81 -0.64
C THR A 322 -12.25 28.16 -0.92
N GLY A 323 -11.14 28.79 -0.55
CA GLY A 323 -9.81 28.18 -0.69
C GLY A 323 -9.64 26.96 0.22
N GLY A 324 -10.19 27.01 1.43
CA GLY A 324 -10.30 25.85 2.33
C GLY A 324 -11.09 24.70 1.68
N PHE A 325 -12.29 25.00 1.16
CA PHE A 325 -13.17 24.03 0.49
C PHE A 325 -12.47 23.32 -0.68
N PHE A 326 -11.87 24.08 -1.61
CA PHE A 326 -11.18 23.50 -2.76
C PHE A 326 -9.91 22.71 -2.36
N ALA A 327 -9.16 23.15 -1.35
CA ALA A 327 -8.03 22.38 -0.83
C ALA A 327 -8.48 21.05 -0.20
N GLY A 328 -9.54 21.08 0.61
CA GLY A 328 -10.12 19.89 1.22
C GLY A 328 -10.63 18.89 0.18
N LEU A 329 -11.35 19.37 -0.85
CA LEU A 329 -11.78 18.52 -1.98
C LEU A 329 -10.58 17.90 -2.69
N MET A 330 -9.52 18.68 -2.94
CA MET A 330 -8.34 18.17 -3.65
C MET A 330 -7.61 17.09 -2.84
N MET A 331 -7.53 17.27 -1.52
CA MET A 331 -6.95 16.27 -0.62
C MET A 331 -7.81 14.99 -0.52
N ALA A 332 -9.14 15.12 -0.56
CA ALA A 332 -10.05 13.97 -0.54
C ALA A 332 -9.86 13.04 -1.75
N VAL A 333 -9.60 13.61 -2.94
CA VAL A 333 -9.46 12.88 -4.23
C VAL A 333 -8.01 12.71 -4.70
N ASN A 334 -7.01 13.16 -3.94
CA ASN A 334 -5.60 13.04 -4.32
C ASN A 334 -5.18 11.55 -4.36
N SER A 335 -4.72 11.08 -5.52
CA SER A 335 -4.43 9.65 -5.73
C SER A 335 -3.26 9.13 -4.91
N ALA A 336 -2.17 9.89 -4.76
CA ALA A 336 -1.04 9.52 -3.91
C ALA A 336 -1.42 9.35 -2.42
N PHE A 337 -2.37 10.15 -1.91
CA PHE A 337 -2.90 9.97 -0.56
C PHE A 337 -3.97 8.88 -0.48
N LEU A 338 -4.81 8.75 -1.51
CA LEU A 338 -5.91 7.79 -1.54
C LEU A 338 -5.41 6.34 -1.50
N GLY A 339 -4.45 5.99 -2.35
CA GLY A 339 -3.91 4.62 -2.49
C GLY A 339 -3.12 4.10 -1.29
N ARG A 340 -3.08 4.82 -0.16
CA ARG A 340 -2.51 4.42 1.13
C ARG A 340 -3.45 4.71 2.31
N THR A 341 -4.71 5.06 2.04
CA THR A 341 -5.73 5.36 3.06
C THR A 341 -7.14 4.87 2.71
N LEU A 342 -7.26 3.85 1.85
CA LEU A 342 -8.53 3.15 1.62
C LEU A 342 -8.95 2.32 2.85
N PHE A 343 -10.22 1.91 2.89
CA PHE A 343 -10.76 1.05 3.94
C PHE A 343 -9.97 -0.27 4.01
N GLY A 344 -9.41 -0.60 5.19
CA GLY A 344 -8.54 -1.77 5.37
C GLY A 344 -7.04 -1.53 5.25
N HIS A 345 -6.60 -0.45 4.59
CA HIS A 345 -5.18 -0.10 4.41
C HIS A 345 -4.60 0.52 5.70
N ALA A 346 -4.53 -0.29 6.75
CA ALA A 346 -4.15 0.12 8.09
C ALA A 346 -2.63 0.13 8.33
N ASP A 347 -1.92 1.00 7.60
CA ASP A 347 -0.49 1.26 7.79
C ASP A 347 -0.19 2.65 8.43
N SER A 348 1.05 2.79 8.90
CA SER A 348 1.71 4.02 9.31
C SER A 348 1.60 5.21 8.34
N ASP A 349 1.45 5.00 7.02
CA ASP A 349 1.40 6.06 6.01
C ASP A 349 0.36 7.18 6.27
N ALA A 350 -0.76 6.89 6.94
CA ALA A 350 -1.72 7.93 7.30
C ALA A 350 -1.13 8.97 8.28
N TRP A 351 -0.19 8.57 9.15
CA TRP A 351 0.55 9.46 10.06
C TRP A 351 1.53 10.37 9.32
N VAL A 352 2.14 9.86 8.24
CA VAL A 352 3.08 10.57 7.37
C VAL A 352 2.43 11.80 6.72
N VAL A 353 1.10 11.82 6.61
CA VAL A 353 0.30 12.99 6.19
C VAL A 353 -0.27 13.77 7.38
N PHE A 354 -0.84 13.09 8.38
CA PHE A 354 -1.57 13.74 9.47
C PHE A 354 -0.68 14.61 10.38
N PHE A 355 0.47 14.11 10.83
CA PHE A 355 1.31 14.89 11.76
C PHE A 355 1.90 16.15 11.12
N PRO A 356 2.47 16.12 9.90
CA PRO A 356 2.95 17.34 9.24
C PRO A 356 1.86 18.40 9.05
N LEU A 357 0.62 17.98 8.77
CA LEU A 357 -0.54 18.87 8.71
C LEU A 357 -0.92 19.45 10.09
N LEU A 358 -0.93 18.63 11.13
CA LEU A 358 -1.25 19.07 12.51
C LEU A 358 -0.21 20.07 13.03
N ILE A 359 1.08 19.76 12.88
CA ILE A 359 2.21 20.61 13.27
C ILE A 359 2.18 21.92 12.48
N THR A 360 1.91 21.87 11.16
CA THR A 360 1.78 23.06 10.31
C THR A 360 0.59 23.93 10.70
N TRP A 361 -0.57 23.35 10.98
CA TRP A 361 -1.74 24.10 11.42
C TRP A 361 -1.47 24.79 12.76
N LEU A 362 -0.90 24.08 13.74
CA LEU A 362 -0.50 24.66 15.03
C LEU A 362 0.51 25.81 14.84
N PHE A 363 1.52 25.64 13.97
CA PHE A 363 2.46 26.71 13.62
C PHE A 363 1.76 27.95 13.04
N ILE A 364 0.73 27.79 12.20
CA ILE A 364 -0.08 28.92 11.70
C ILE A 364 -0.82 29.63 12.84
N GLU A 365 -1.43 28.88 13.75
CA GLU A 365 -2.11 29.46 14.92
C GLU A 365 -1.12 30.20 15.86
N THR A 366 0.18 29.83 15.92
CA THR A 366 1.21 30.65 16.61
C THR A 366 1.38 32.03 15.99
N MET A 367 1.34 32.11 14.65
CA MET A 367 1.59 33.33 13.90
C MET A 367 0.46 34.34 14.08
N ASP A 368 -0.79 33.86 14.07
CA ASP A 368 -1.99 34.69 14.19
C ASP A 368 -2.40 34.94 15.65
N ALA A 369 -1.88 34.18 16.62
CA ALA A 369 -2.14 34.37 18.05
C ALA A 369 -1.81 35.80 18.52
N LYS A 370 -2.84 36.52 19.02
CA LYS A 370 -2.73 37.88 19.55
C LYS A 370 -2.10 37.97 20.95
N SER A 371 -2.05 36.86 21.70
CA SER A 371 -1.51 36.79 23.06
C SER A 371 -0.25 35.93 23.10
N ASN A 372 0.81 36.42 23.76
CA ASN A 372 2.08 35.69 23.92
C ASN A 372 1.90 34.32 24.58
N LEU A 373 0.92 34.16 25.48
CA LEU A 373 0.61 32.86 26.09
C LEU A 373 0.11 31.85 25.04
N LYS A 374 -0.76 32.29 24.11
CA LYS A 374 -1.21 31.44 23.00
C LYS A 374 -0.10 31.14 22.00
N VAL A 375 0.81 32.10 21.75
CA VAL A 375 2.03 31.87 20.95
C VAL A 375 2.87 30.76 21.59
N ILE A 376 3.16 30.84 22.89
CA ILE A 376 3.96 29.84 23.61
C ILE A 376 3.26 28.47 23.60
N ILE A 377 1.96 28.40 23.93
CA ILE A 377 1.20 27.14 23.97
C ILE A 377 1.19 26.46 22.60
N PHE A 378 0.86 27.16 21.51
CA PHE A 378 0.81 26.55 20.19
C PHE A 378 2.22 26.17 19.67
N SER A 379 3.27 26.92 20.01
CA SER A 379 4.66 26.57 19.65
C SER A 379 5.14 25.33 20.43
N ALA A 380 4.78 25.24 21.70
CA ALA A 380 5.08 24.08 22.54
C ALA A 380 4.34 22.84 22.03
N LEU A 381 3.04 22.94 21.72
CA LEU A 381 2.25 21.86 21.14
C LEU A 381 2.77 21.43 19.76
N ALA A 382 3.20 22.37 18.90
CA ALA A 382 3.83 22.01 17.64
C ALA A 382 5.09 21.16 17.87
N GLY A 383 5.96 21.53 18.82
CA GLY A 383 7.14 20.73 19.18
C GLY A 383 6.81 19.39 19.85
N PHE A 384 5.72 19.32 20.63
CA PHE A 384 5.20 18.06 21.19
C PHE A 384 4.75 17.10 20.09
N PHE A 385 3.97 17.56 19.12
CA PHE A 385 3.55 16.72 17.99
C PHE A 385 4.70 16.41 17.02
N THR A 386 5.72 17.28 16.90
CA THR A 386 6.99 16.91 16.24
C THR A 386 7.68 15.76 16.96
N GLY A 387 7.74 15.79 18.30
CA GLY A 387 8.25 14.68 19.12
C GLY A 387 7.43 13.39 18.97
N LEU A 388 6.10 13.49 18.99
CA LEU A 388 5.24 12.31 18.83
C LEU A 388 5.35 11.71 17.41
N PHE A 389 5.57 12.54 16.39
CA PHE A 389 5.78 12.09 15.01
C PHE A 389 7.06 11.26 14.85
N THR A 390 8.09 11.45 15.68
CA THR A 390 9.34 10.66 15.59
C THR A 390 9.14 9.20 15.97
N PHE A 391 8.21 8.94 16.90
CA PHE A 391 7.79 7.61 17.33
C PHE A 391 6.83 6.95 16.32
N ALA A 392 6.22 7.74 15.43
CA ALA A 392 5.32 7.28 14.37
C ALA A 392 6.02 7.06 13.00
N TRP A 393 7.06 7.83 12.67
CA TRP A 393 7.78 7.69 11.41
C TRP A 393 9.20 8.25 11.44
N ASN A 394 10.18 7.46 10.99
CA ASN A 394 11.60 7.80 10.99
C ASN A 394 11.96 9.07 10.17
N GLY A 395 11.15 9.43 9.17
CA GLY A 395 11.37 10.61 8.32
C GLY A 395 10.90 11.94 8.92
N TRP A 396 10.42 11.96 10.17
CA TRP A 396 9.81 13.12 10.86
C TRP A 396 10.55 14.46 10.70
N TRP A 397 11.88 14.42 10.57
CA TRP A 397 12.76 15.59 10.50
C TRP A 397 12.41 16.55 9.37
N TYR A 398 11.80 16.06 8.29
CA TYR A 398 11.53 16.87 7.10
C TYR A 398 10.63 18.08 7.39
N ILE A 399 9.56 17.91 8.18
CA ILE A 399 8.65 19.03 8.51
C ILE A 399 9.24 19.93 9.60
N PHE A 400 10.08 19.39 10.49
CA PHE A 400 10.86 20.18 11.44
C PHE A 400 11.81 21.12 10.69
N ASP A 401 12.59 20.60 9.74
CA ASP A 401 13.52 21.37 8.92
C ASP A 401 12.80 22.43 8.09
N PHE A 402 11.67 22.10 7.45
CA PHE A 402 10.88 23.09 6.68
C PHE A 402 10.35 24.24 7.56
N LEU A 403 9.93 23.95 8.80
CA LEU A 403 9.45 24.97 9.74
C LEU A 403 10.61 25.81 10.29
N ILE A 404 11.73 25.20 10.68
CA ILE A 404 12.95 25.92 11.11
C ILE A 404 13.49 26.81 9.97
N ALA A 405 13.54 26.29 8.73
CA ALA A 405 13.93 27.06 7.56
C ALA A 405 12.95 28.21 7.26
N THR A 406 11.64 27.97 7.39
CA THR A 406 10.61 29.03 7.23
C THR A 406 10.76 30.14 8.28
N ILE A 407 10.99 29.77 9.54
CA ILE A 407 11.24 30.71 10.65
C ILE A 407 12.52 31.52 10.36
N GLY A 408 13.61 30.86 9.99
CA GLY A 408 14.91 31.49 9.69
C GLY A 408 14.86 32.43 8.48
N LEU A 409 14.28 31.99 7.35
CA LEU A 409 14.14 32.81 6.14
C LEU A 409 13.21 34.01 6.37
N THR A 410 12.12 33.84 7.13
CA THR A 410 11.24 34.96 7.48
C THR A 410 11.95 35.94 8.43
N PHE A 411 12.71 35.45 9.41
CA PHE A 411 13.52 36.29 10.28
C PHE A 411 14.55 37.10 9.49
N LEU A 412 15.29 36.46 8.56
CA LEU A 412 16.23 37.14 7.67
C LEU A 412 15.54 38.21 6.80
N TYR A 413 14.38 37.91 6.20
CA TYR A 413 13.57 38.88 5.47
C TYR A 413 13.20 40.11 6.32
N LEU A 414 12.77 39.90 7.58
CA LEU A 414 12.50 41.01 8.50
C LEU A 414 13.76 41.75 8.94
N VAL A 415 14.90 41.08 9.10
CA VAL A 415 16.18 41.73 9.41
C VAL A 415 16.67 42.59 8.24
N PHE A 416 16.57 42.12 6.99
CA PHE A 416 16.99 42.89 5.82
C PHE A 416 16.07 44.09 5.54
N THR A 417 14.74 43.92 5.62
CA THR A 417 13.79 45.05 5.47
C THR A 417 13.99 46.14 6.55
N ASN A 418 14.34 45.77 7.79
CA ASN A 418 14.54 46.69 8.91
C ASN A 418 16.04 47.01 9.19
N PHE A 419 16.97 46.65 8.29
CA PHE A 419 18.41 46.65 8.56
C PHE A 419 18.94 48.01 9.01
N GLY A 420 18.44 49.11 8.43
CA GLY A 420 18.82 50.47 8.80
C GLY A 420 18.43 50.90 10.21
N GLU A 421 17.37 50.30 10.79
CA GLU A 421 16.94 50.58 12.16
C GLU A 421 17.66 49.67 13.16
N ILE A 422 17.79 48.38 12.83
CA ILE A 422 18.57 47.41 13.62
C ILE A 422 20.04 47.86 13.76
N ARG A 423 20.65 48.37 12.68
CA ARG A 423 22.02 48.92 12.71
C ARG A 423 22.15 50.18 13.58
N ARG A 424 21.08 50.93 13.80
CA ARG A 424 21.07 52.11 14.70
C ARG A 424 20.80 51.72 16.15
N ASN A 425 20.01 50.67 16.41
CA ASN A 425 19.74 50.18 17.74
C ASN A 425 19.39 48.68 17.71
N ILE A 426 20.32 47.82 18.14
CA ILE A 426 20.11 46.36 18.16
C ILE A 426 18.94 45.93 19.06
N LYS A 427 18.56 46.74 20.07
CA LYS A 427 17.38 46.46 20.91
C LYS A 427 16.07 46.50 20.11
N PHE A 428 16.05 47.08 18.90
CA PHE A 428 14.90 47.06 17.99
C PHE A 428 14.39 45.63 17.72
N LEU A 429 15.29 44.64 17.64
CA LEU A 429 14.94 43.22 17.46
C LEU A 429 13.94 42.71 18.53
N TYR A 430 14.01 43.26 19.74
CA TYR A 430 13.15 42.89 20.88
C TYR A 430 11.97 43.84 21.12
N HIS A 431 12.00 45.05 20.53
CA HIS A 431 10.92 46.04 20.62
C HIS A 431 9.92 45.92 19.47
N ASN A 432 10.36 45.54 18.27
CA ASN A 432 9.49 45.26 17.14
C ASN A 432 8.66 43.98 17.44
N PRO A 433 7.31 44.07 17.46
CA PRO A 433 6.47 42.96 17.92
C PRO A 433 6.49 41.75 16.96
N THR A 434 6.71 41.99 15.66
CA THR A 434 6.76 40.93 14.65
C THR A 434 8.07 40.14 14.75
N LEU A 435 9.21 40.84 14.81
CA LEU A 435 10.53 40.22 15.05
C LEU A 435 10.56 39.46 16.38
N ARG A 436 10.09 40.08 17.47
CA ARG A 436 9.98 39.44 18.78
C ARG A 436 9.12 38.18 18.74
N LYS A 437 7.98 38.19 18.04
CA LYS A 437 7.14 36.98 17.91
C LYS A 437 7.88 35.86 17.20
N ILE A 438 8.56 36.13 16.08
CA ILE A 438 9.29 35.10 15.34
C ILE A 438 10.45 34.52 16.16
N ILE A 439 11.17 35.35 16.92
CA ILE A 439 12.20 34.89 17.86
C ILE A 439 11.59 33.97 18.93
N ILE A 440 10.47 34.36 19.56
CA ILE A 440 9.78 33.53 20.56
C ILE A 440 9.31 32.21 19.97
N VAL A 441 8.71 32.21 18.78
CA VAL A 441 8.23 30.97 18.12
C VAL A 441 9.41 30.06 17.78
N GLY A 442 10.48 30.59 17.20
CA GLY A 442 11.68 29.82 16.89
C GLY A 442 12.29 29.15 18.12
N VAL A 443 12.49 29.91 19.21
CA VAL A 443 13.07 29.39 20.45
C VAL A 443 12.15 28.36 21.11
N ILE A 444 10.85 28.64 21.26
CA ILE A 444 9.93 27.71 21.94
C ILE A 444 9.67 26.45 21.10
N TYR A 445 9.50 26.57 19.78
CA TYR A 445 9.32 25.41 18.91
C TYR A 445 10.58 24.52 18.89
N PHE A 446 11.77 25.12 18.78
CA PHE A 446 13.04 24.39 18.83
C PHE A 446 13.22 23.67 20.17
N LEU A 447 13.13 24.38 21.30
CA LEU A 447 13.32 23.78 22.63
C LEU A 447 12.27 22.71 22.94
N SER A 448 11.00 22.93 22.57
CA SER A 448 9.95 21.92 22.72
C SER A 448 10.26 20.67 21.89
N SER A 449 10.70 20.85 20.64
CA SER A 449 11.11 19.72 19.78
C SER A 449 12.31 18.97 20.37
N VAL A 450 13.37 19.66 20.85
CA VAL A 450 14.51 19.02 21.52
C VAL A 450 14.03 18.15 22.69
N ILE A 451 13.16 18.68 23.55
CA ILE A 451 12.62 17.97 24.72
C ILE A 451 11.84 16.73 24.28
N PHE A 452 10.79 16.89 23.48
CA PHE A 452 9.88 15.79 23.18
C PHE A 452 10.48 14.74 22.23
N VAL A 453 11.32 15.10 21.26
CA VAL A 453 12.06 14.12 20.44
C VAL A 453 13.02 13.30 21.30
N THR A 454 13.68 13.93 22.29
CA THR A 454 14.56 13.24 23.23
C THR A 454 13.76 12.33 24.18
N SER A 455 12.56 12.72 24.60
CA SER A 455 11.71 11.94 25.49
C SER A 455 10.99 10.76 24.82
N PHE A 456 10.54 10.90 23.57
CA PHE A 456 9.83 9.84 22.84
C PHE A 456 10.75 8.93 22.01
N SER A 457 12.00 9.32 21.77
CA SER A 457 12.93 8.54 20.95
C SER A 457 14.36 8.57 21.52
N SER A 458 15.20 9.53 21.12
CA SER A 458 16.51 9.74 21.74
C SER A 458 17.14 11.07 21.33
N PHE A 459 18.14 11.53 22.10
CA PHE A 459 18.92 12.71 21.74
C PHE A 459 19.75 12.49 20.45
N ASP A 460 20.22 11.26 20.18
CA ASP A 460 20.93 10.96 18.93
C ASP A 460 20.00 11.00 17.71
N ILE A 461 18.73 10.60 17.85
CA ILE A 461 17.72 10.75 16.79
C ILE A 461 17.44 12.24 16.52
N PHE A 462 17.37 13.08 17.56
CA PHE A 462 17.31 14.53 17.38
C PHE A 462 18.57 15.08 16.67
N LYS A 463 19.77 14.74 17.16
CA LYS A 463 21.05 15.19 16.61
C LYS A 463 21.25 14.79 15.14
N ASN A 464 20.75 13.62 14.75
CA ASN A 464 20.86 13.12 13.38
C ASN A 464 19.85 13.76 12.41
N SER A 465 18.84 14.51 12.88
CA SER A 465 17.84 15.16 12.00
C SER A 465 18.49 16.07 10.96
N PHE A 466 19.47 16.89 11.39
CA PHE A 466 20.25 17.79 10.55
C PHE A 466 21.08 17.11 9.45
N ILE A 467 21.22 15.77 9.50
CA ILE A 467 21.94 14.94 8.51
C ILE A 467 20.95 14.04 7.74
N GLY A 468 19.70 13.91 8.18
CA GLY A 468 18.60 13.20 7.51
C GLY A 468 18.48 13.49 6.01
N PRO A 469 18.51 14.76 5.55
CA PRO A 469 18.48 15.11 4.13
C PRO A 469 19.61 14.48 3.29
N LEU A 470 20.77 14.23 3.89
CA LEU A 470 21.93 13.63 3.21
C LEU A 470 21.82 12.10 3.19
N GLY A 471 21.40 11.47 4.29
CA GLY A 471 21.21 10.01 4.38
C GLY A 471 20.22 9.48 3.35
N PHE A 472 19.20 10.27 3.00
CA PHE A 472 18.22 9.98 1.96
C PHE A 472 18.84 9.61 0.59
N THR A 473 19.99 10.18 0.26
CA THR A 473 20.71 9.89 -1.00
C THR A 473 21.37 8.51 -1.05
N SER A 474 21.50 7.83 0.10
CA SER A 474 22.24 6.56 0.24
C SER A 474 21.35 5.33 0.41
N ILE A 475 20.02 5.48 0.45
CA ILE A 475 19.06 4.38 0.72
C ILE A 475 19.17 3.23 -0.30
N LYS A 476 19.53 3.55 -1.55
CA LYS A 476 19.66 2.62 -2.68
C LYS A 476 21.08 2.12 -2.96
N ALA A 477 22.04 2.34 -2.06
CA ALA A 477 23.38 1.78 -2.24
C ALA A 477 23.28 0.25 -2.48
N PRO A 478 23.83 -0.30 -3.56
CA PRO A 478 23.60 -1.69 -3.98
C PRO A 478 24.09 -2.70 -2.94
N VAL A 479 25.27 -2.42 -2.38
CA VAL A 479 25.85 -3.15 -1.25
C VAL A 479 25.53 -2.38 0.02
N LEU A 480 25.01 -3.06 1.05
CA LEU A 480 24.76 -2.44 2.35
C LEU A 480 26.04 -1.77 2.89
N THR A 481 25.96 -0.50 3.26
CA THR A 481 27.14 0.31 3.64
C THR A 481 27.96 -0.32 4.77
N LEU A 482 27.31 -1.05 5.69
CA LEU A 482 27.93 -1.73 6.82
C LEU A 482 28.29 -3.22 6.59
N SER A 483 27.97 -3.83 5.43
CA SER A 483 28.26 -5.26 5.17
C SER A 483 28.63 -5.55 3.70
N LEU A 484 28.62 -6.81 3.27
CA LEU A 484 28.70 -7.21 1.86
C LEU A 484 27.42 -7.92 1.35
N TRP A 485 26.39 -7.97 2.19
CA TRP A 485 25.09 -8.55 1.85
C TRP A 485 24.28 -7.57 0.96
N PRO A 486 23.37 -8.10 0.12
CA PRO A 486 22.55 -7.27 -0.76
C PRO A 486 21.64 -6.33 0.01
N ASN A 487 21.37 -5.16 -0.57
CA ASN A 487 20.38 -4.22 -0.06
C ASN A 487 19.03 -4.41 -0.78
N VAL A 488 18.11 -5.19 -0.20
CA VAL A 488 16.81 -5.50 -0.84
C VAL A 488 15.95 -4.27 -1.14
N LEU A 489 16.20 -3.13 -0.47
CA LEU A 489 15.55 -1.84 -0.73
C LEU A 489 15.80 -1.28 -2.16
N THR A 490 16.73 -1.85 -2.92
CA THR A 490 16.90 -1.54 -4.36
C THR A 490 15.78 -2.10 -5.24
N THR A 491 15.02 -3.09 -4.73
CA THR A 491 13.97 -3.82 -5.47
C THR A 491 12.55 -3.54 -5.00
N VAL A 492 12.38 -2.91 -3.83
CA VAL A 492 11.05 -2.53 -3.30
C VAL A 492 10.38 -1.56 -4.26
N ALA A 493 9.26 -1.98 -4.85
CA ALA A 493 8.60 -1.25 -5.94
C ALA A 493 8.22 0.20 -5.57
N GLU A 494 7.85 0.43 -4.31
CA GLU A 494 7.53 1.77 -3.78
C GLU A 494 8.73 2.73 -3.77
N LEU A 495 9.94 2.19 -3.65
CA LEU A 495 11.17 2.96 -3.62
C LEU A 495 11.70 3.24 -5.03
N ASN A 496 11.13 2.70 -6.11
CA ASN A 496 11.58 2.96 -7.48
C ASN A 496 11.63 4.46 -7.83
N GLU A 497 12.61 4.85 -8.67
CA GLU A 497 12.81 6.28 -9.02
C GLU A 497 11.61 6.83 -9.78
N GLY A 498 11.02 7.91 -9.27
CA GLY A 498 9.85 8.55 -9.86
C GLY A 498 10.23 9.43 -11.05
N SER A 499 9.77 9.09 -12.25
CA SER A 499 9.87 10.02 -13.39
C SER A 499 9.05 11.28 -13.09
N LEU A 500 9.49 12.45 -13.58
CA LEU A 500 8.80 13.72 -13.33
C LEU A 500 7.34 13.70 -13.84
N ASN A 501 7.10 13.01 -14.96
CA ASN A 501 5.74 12.76 -15.47
C ASN A 501 4.91 11.89 -14.51
N GLY A 502 5.49 10.82 -13.93
CA GLY A 502 4.82 9.98 -12.94
C GLY A 502 4.45 10.75 -11.66
N ILE A 503 5.37 11.56 -11.15
CA ILE A 503 5.15 12.43 -9.97
C ILE A 503 4.02 13.44 -10.25
N ILE A 504 4.05 14.09 -11.41
CA ILE A 504 2.99 15.02 -11.83
C ILE A 504 1.63 14.30 -11.96
N ASN A 505 1.60 13.06 -12.44
CA ASN A 505 0.38 12.26 -12.55
C ASN A 505 -0.15 11.81 -11.17
N SER A 506 0.72 11.50 -10.21
CA SER A 506 0.34 11.10 -8.83
C SER A 506 -0.40 12.19 -8.03
N VAL A 507 -0.37 13.44 -8.50
CA VAL A 507 -1.09 14.59 -7.92
C VAL A 507 -2.22 15.12 -8.81
N GLY A 508 -2.69 14.32 -9.78
CA GLY A 508 -3.81 14.67 -10.67
C GLY A 508 -3.41 15.20 -12.04
N GLY A 509 -2.14 15.09 -12.42
CA GLY A 509 -1.66 15.34 -13.79
C GLY A 509 -1.21 16.76 -14.08
N ARG A 510 -0.62 16.92 -15.28
CA ARG A 510 0.06 18.14 -15.77
C ARG A 510 -0.74 19.43 -15.50
N PHE A 511 -2.04 19.44 -15.81
CA PHE A 511 -2.89 20.62 -15.63
C PHE A 511 -3.09 21.01 -14.15
N MET A 512 -3.35 20.05 -13.26
CA MET A 512 -3.56 20.31 -11.84
C MET A 512 -2.27 20.82 -11.17
N PHE A 513 -1.12 20.27 -11.59
CA PHE A 513 0.19 20.73 -11.16
C PHE A 513 0.45 22.20 -11.52
N PHE A 514 0.12 22.61 -12.74
CA PHE A 514 0.23 24.01 -13.16
C PHE A 514 -0.67 24.96 -12.33
N ILE A 515 -1.90 24.57 -12.00
CA ILE A 515 -2.78 25.36 -11.11
C ILE A 515 -2.18 25.46 -9.69
N SER A 516 -1.57 24.39 -9.18
CA SER A 516 -0.87 24.39 -7.88
C SER A 516 0.31 25.37 -7.86
N LEU A 517 1.08 25.48 -8.96
CA LEU A 517 2.14 26.49 -9.09
C LEU A 517 1.59 27.94 -9.13
N ILE A 518 0.47 28.19 -9.81
CA ILE A 518 -0.24 29.48 -9.70
C ILE A 518 -0.68 29.74 -8.25
N GLY A 519 -1.03 28.68 -7.51
CA GLY A 519 -1.35 28.71 -6.09
C GLY A 519 -0.20 29.23 -5.22
N LEU A 520 1.02 28.74 -5.46
CA LEU A 520 2.23 29.27 -4.82
C LEU A 520 2.43 30.76 -5.11
N ALA A 521 2.22 31.21 -6.35
CA ALA A 521 2.32 32.64 -6.69
C ALA A 521 1.24 33.49 -6.00
N LEU A 522 0.01 32.99 -5.88
CA LEU A 522 -1.11 33.66 -5.22
C LEU A 522 -1.00 33.65 -3.67
N ALA A 523 -0.21 32.74 -3.10
CA ALA A 523 0.14 32.77 -1.68
C ALA A 523 0.99 34.01 -1.31
N ILE A 524 1.73 34.59 -2.27
CA ILE A 524 2.60 35.78 -2.09
C ILE A 524 1.78 37.09 -2.05
N SER A 525 0.52 37.05 -1.59
CA SER A 525 -0.41 38.16 -1.71
C SER A 525 -0.48 39.04 -0.45
N ARG A 526 -0.60 40.35 -0.71
CA ARG A 526 -0.82 41.42 0.27
C ARG A 526 -2.05 41.17 1.16
N LYS A 527 -1.96 41.56 2.44
CA LYS A 527 -3.09 41.50 3.40
C LYS A 527 -4.25 42.44 3.07
N GLU A 528 -4.01 43.44 2.22
CA GLU A 528 -4.95 44.51 1.90
C GLU A 528 -5.55 44.39 0.49
N GLY A 529 -5.24 43.32 -0.24
CA GLY A 529 -5.64 43.11 -1.64
C GLY A 529 -4.54 43.44 -2.66
N LEU A 530 -4.86 43.21 -3.93
CA LEU A 530 -3.90 43.30 -5.05
C LEU A 530 -3.83 44.72 -5.62
N ARG A 531 -2.63 45.29 -5.69
CA ARG A 531 -2.34 46.49 -6.49
C ARG A 531 -2.24 46.14 -7.98
N LYS A 532 -2.29 47.14 -8.86
CA LYS A 532 -2.02 46.94 -10.30
C LYS A 532 -0.69 46.23 -10.56
N PHE A 533 0.36 46.58 -9.81
CA PHE A 533 1.66 45.92 -9.90
C PHE A 533 1.60 44.44 -9.49
N ASP A 534 0.90 44.10 -8.40
CA ASP A 534 0.75 42.70 -7.97
C ASP A 534 0.01 41.87 -9.03
N PHE A 535 -1.01 42.43 -9.68
CA PHE A 535 -1.71 41.77 -10.78
C PHE A 535 -0.78 41.48 -11.96
N PHE A 536 0.02 42.45 -12.43
CA PHE A 536 1.00 42.22 -13.49
C PHE A 536 2.12 41.27 -13.08
N TYR A 537 2.54 41.31 -11.81
CA TYR A 537 3.54 40.40 -11.26
C TYR A 537 3.03 38.95 -11.21
N ILE A 538 1.79 38.73 -10.76
CA ILE A 538 1.13 37.41 -10.76
C ILE A 538 0.91 36.92 -12.19
N LEU A 539 0.47 37.79 -13.10
CA LEU A 539 0.29 37.45 -14.52
C LEU A 539 1.63 37.07 -15.19
N GLY A 540 2.70 37.83 -14.93
CA GLY A 540 4.05 37.50 -15.39
C GLY A 540 4.57 36.19 -14.81
N THR A 541 4.28 35.91 -13.54
CA THR A 541 4.60 34.64 -12.88
C THR A 541 3.83 33.46 -13.48
N ALA A 542 2.53 33.63 -13.76
CA ALA A 542 1.72 32.63 -14.43
C ALA A 542 2.22 32.38 -15.86
N LEU A 543 2.53 33.42 -16.63
CA LEU A 543 3.11 33.30 -17.97
C LEU A 543 4.50 32.62 -17.95
N PHE A 544 5.33 32.93 -16.96
CA PHE A 544 6.61 32.25 -16.74
C PHE A 544 6.42 30.75 -16.46
N TYR A 545 5.47 30.38 -15.59
CA TYR A 545 5.10 28.98 -15.39
C TYR A 545 4.46 28.33 -16.63
N VAL A 546 3.71 29.06 -17.47
CA VAL A 546 3.20 28.55 -18.76
C VAL A 546 4.36 28.27 -19.73
N ILE A 547 5.34 29.17 -19.84
CA ILE A 547 6.49 29.00 -20.73
C ILE A 547 7.33 27.80 -20.29
N LEU A 548 7.55 27.64 -18.99
CA LEU A 548 8.17 26.45 -18.41
C LEU A 548 7.36 25.19 -18.73
N PHE A 549 6.06 25.20 -18.44
CA PHE A 549 5.15 24.07 -18.66
C PHE A 549 5.09 23.61 -20.12
N ILE A 550 5.04 24.55 -21.08
CA ILE A 550 5.08 24.24 -22.53
C ILE A 550 6.44 23.66 -22.95
N ARG A 551 7.54 24.14 -22.36
CA ARG A 551 8.88 23.59 -22.64
C ARG A 551 9.11 22.20 -22.04
N PHE A 552 8.57 21.92 -20.86
CA PHE A 552 8.59 20.57 -20.26
C PHE A 552 7.56 19.63 -20.90
N GLY A 553 6.49 20.17 -21.50
CA GLY A 553 5.41 19.38 -22.08
C GLY A 553 5.75 18.68 -23.40
N ASN A 554 6.82 19.10 -24.09
CA ASN A 554 7.30 18.51 -25.34
C ASN A 554 8.48 17.57 -25.06
N ASP A 555 8.36 16.30 -25.46
CA ASP A 555 9.36 15.26 -25.20
C ASP A 555 10.58 15.32 -26.16
N ARG A 556 11.13 16.53 -26.38
CA ARG A 556 12.34 16.74 -27.21
C ARG A 556 13.61 16.61 -26.35
N PRO A 557 14.53 15.67 -26.63
CA PRO A 557 15.73 15.43 -25.80
C PRO A 557 16.63 16.64 -25.59
N ILE A 558 16.67 17.56 -26.56
CA ILE A 558 17.62 18.66 -26.74
C ILE A 558 17.80 19.58 -25.50
N PHE A 559 16.83 19.64 -24.58
CA PHE A 559 16.94 20.44 -23.34
C PHE A 559 17.17 19.60 -22.06
N TYR A 560 16.90 18.30 -22.09
CA TYR A 560 17.08 17.42 -20.92
C TYR A 560 18.55 17.12 -20.62
N GLU A 561 19.41 17.13 -21.64
CA GLU A 561 20.87 16.99 -21.47
C GLU A 561 21.52 18.26 -20.88
N THR A 562 20.89 19.43 -21.01
CA THR A 562 21.49 20.72 -20.60
C THR A 562 20.90 21.31 -19.31
N LEU A 563 19.63 21.06 -19.00
CA LEU A 563 19.01 21.45 -17.73
C LEU A 563 18.71 20.20 -16.88
N SER A 564 19.51 19.99 -15.84
CA SER A 564 19.23 18.98 -14.84
C SER A 564 17.90 19.26 -14.11
N ILE A 565 17.33 18.22 -13.51
CA ILE A 565 16.13 18.28 -12.66
C ILE A 565 16.23 19.36 -11.58
N ILE A 566 17.43 19.57 -11.02
CA ILE A 566 17.72 20.60 -10.02
C ILE A 566 17.44 22.01 -10.59
N GLY A 567 17.70 22.22 -11.88
CA GLY A 567 17.29 23.43 -12.61
C GLY A 567 15.77 23.65 -12.56
N VAL A 568 14.96 22.64 -12.88
CA VAL A 568 13.48 22.73 -12.84
C VAL A 568 12.99 23.21 -11.47
N LEU A 569 13.56 22.63 -10.40
CA LEU A 569 13.24 22.97 -9.02
C LEU A 569 13.65 24.41 -8.65
N ILE A 570 14.83 24.87 -9.08
CA ILE A 570 15.27 26.25 -8.90
C ILE A 570 14.32 27.21 -9.63
N TRP A 571 13.88 26.89 -10.85
CA TRP A 571 13.00 27.78 -11.63
C TRP A 571 11.60 27.91 -11.01
N ILE A 572 11.08 26.89 -10.31
CA ILE A 572 9.87 27.03 -9.48
C ILE A 572 10.06 28.06 -8.36
N MET A 573 11.28 28.19 -7.80
CA MET A 573 11.58 29.16 -6.72
C MET A 573 11.81 30.60 -7.22
N ILE A 574 12.19 30.79 -8.49
CA ILE A 574 12.60 32.11 -9.03
C ILE A 574 11.57 33.21 -8.73
N PRO A 575 10.25 33.04 -8.95
CA PRO A 575 9.27 34.09 -8.64
C PRO A 575 9.27 34.47 -7.15
N LEU A 576 9.17 33.50 -6.24
CA LEU A 576 9.18 33.76 -4.80
C LEU A 576 10.44 34.54 -4.37
N LEU A 577 11.62 34.12 -4.84
CA LEU A 577 12.88 34.79 -4.56
C LEU A 577 12.90 36.22 -5.10
N LEU A 578 12.48 36.44 -6.34
CA LEU A 578 12.36 37.77 -6.94
C LEU A 578 11.41 38.67 -6.14
N ARG A 579 10.25 38.17 -5.70
CA ARG A 579 9.30 39.01 -4.95
C ARG A 579 9.80 39.35 -3.55
N ILE A 580 10.52 38.44 -2.88
CA ILE A 580 11.22 38.72 -1.62
C ILE A 580 12.28 39.82 -1.83
N ILE A 581 13.11 39.72 -2.87
CA ILE A 581 14.14 40.72 -3.19
C ILE A 581 13.52 42.11 -3.46
N ILE A 582 12.48 42.16 -4.29
CA ILE A 582 11.74 43.41 -4.58
C ILE A 582 11.17 43.98 -3.27
N SER A 583 10.54 43.15 -2.43
CA SER A 583 9.94 43.58 -1.16
C SER A 583 10.97 44.10 -0.14
N ILE A 584 12.19 43.56 -0.15
CA ILE A 584 13.33 44.07 0.65
C ILE A 584 13.76 45.44 0.14
N TYR A 585 13.87 45.62 -1.18
CA TYR A 585 14.24 46.90 -1.80
C TYR A 585 13.18 47.99 -1.59
N GLU A 586 11.90 47.65 -1.78
CA GLU A 586 10.74 48.51 -1.51
C GLU A 586 10.51 48.78 -0.01
N LYS A 587 11.13 47.98 0.88
CA LYS A 587 10.88 47.90 2.34
C LYS A 587 9.40 47.65 2.70
N ASP A 588 8.64 47.03 1.80
CA ASP A 588 7.19 46.88 1.89
C ASP A 588 6.81 45.63 2.72
N GLN A 589 6.55 45.81 4.01
CA GLN A 589 6.22 44.71 4.94
C GLN A 589 4.75 44.22 4.86
N SER A 590 4.00 44.58 3.82
CA SER A 590 2.58 44.23 3.67
C SER A 590 2.30 42.83 3.08
N TYR A 591 3.30 42.18 2.50
CA TYR A 591 3.25 40.78 2.05
C TYR A 591 3.55 39.83 3.19
N ASP A 592 2.86 38.69 3.24
CA ASP A 592 3.12 37.64 4.23
C ASP A 592 3.79 36.42 3.57
N PHE A 593 5.12 36.46 3.53
CA PHE A 593 5.91 35.42 2.84
C PHE A 593 5.97 34.07 3.57
N LYS A 594 5.64 33.97 4.88
CA LYS A 594 5.87 32.75 5.68
C LYS A 594 5.28 31.50 5.01
N LEU A 595 4.03 31.58 4.58
CA LEU A 595 3.32 30.44 3.99
C LEU A 595 3.68 30.19 2.53
N SER A 596 4.14 31.23 1.81
CA SER A 596 4.73 31.04 0.49
C SER A 596 6.05 30.28 0.60
N ILE A 597 6.93 30.68 1.53
CA ILE A 597 8.20 30.01 1.83
C ILE A 597 7.96 28.55 2.24
N LEU A 598 7.06 28.29 3.19
CA LEU A 598 6.77 26.93 3.65
C LEU A 598 6.24 26.03 2.53
N LEU A 599 5.23 26.48 1.78
CA LEU A 599 4.65 25.68 0.68
C LEU A 599 5.64 25.47 -0.47
N SER A 600 6.45 26.48 -0.81
CA SER A 600 7.47 26.36 -1.84
C SER A 600 8.61 25.42 -1.44
N LEU A 601 9.13 25.51 -0.20
CA LEU A 601 10.11 24.55 0.33
C LEU A 601 9.52 23.13 0.31
N TRP A 602 8.31 22.95 0.83
CA TRP A 602 7.66 21.65 0.91
C TRP A 602 7.47 21.03 -0.48
N ILE A 603 6.88 21.76 -1.44
CA ILE A 603 6.67 21.25 -2.80
C ILE A 603 8.00 20.93 -3.49
N VAL A 604 8.99 21.81 -3.45
CA VAL A 604 10.29 21.59 -4.13
C VAL A 604 11.06 20.41 -3.53
N SER A 605 11.17 20.33 -2.20
CA SER A 605 11.90 19.24 -1.53
C SER A 605 11.18 17.90 -1.64
N THR A 606 9.85 17.86 -1.64
CA THR A 606 9.10 16.59 -1.80
C THR A 606 9.04 16.11 -3.25
N ILE A 607 9.07 17.00 -4.26
CA ILE A 607 9.33 16.59 -5.66
C ILE A 607 10.73 15.97 -5.76
N PHE A 608 11.76 16.60 -5.20
CA PHE A 608 13.12 16.05 -5.19
C PHE A 608 13.18 14.66 -4.53
N ALA A 609 12.51 14.50 -3.38
CA ALA A 609 12.40 13.20 -2.71
C ALA A 609 11.69 12.15 -3.58
N SER A 610 10.58 12.54 -4.22
CA SER A 610 9.76 11.66 -5.08
C SER A 610 10.53 11.13 -6.29
N ILE A 611 11.54 11.85 -6.77
CA ILE A 611 12.39 11.42 -7.89
C ILE A 611 13.31 10.26 -7.47
N LYS A 612 13.72 10.19 -6.20
CA LYS A 612 14.49 9.06 -5.67
C LYS A 612 13.65 7.87 -5.20
N GLY A 613 12.39 8.09 -4.82
CA GLY A 613 11.43 7.02 -4.55
C GLY A 613 9.97 7.47 -4.68
N ILE A 614 9.18 6.75 -5.48
CA ILE A 614 7.80 7.17 -5.79
C ILE A 614 6.87 7.21 -4.56
N ARG A 615 7.14 6.43 -3.49
CA ARG A 615 6.43 6.53 -2.18
C ARG A 615 6.40 7.95 -1.62
N PHE A 616 7.44 8.75 -1.85
CA PHE A 616 7.53 10.12 -1.31
C PHE A 616 6.60 11.13 -2.00
N THR A 617 5.86 10.73 -3.06
CA THR A 617 4.75 11.51 -3.61
C THR A 617 3.62 11.74 -2.59
N LEU A 618 3.47 10.84 -1.62
CA LEU A 618 2.60 11.00 -0.45
C LEU A 618 2.91 12.29 0.32
N LEU A 619 4.20 12.66 0.44
CA LEU A 619 4.63 13.88 1.13
C LEU A 619 4.25 15.15 0.37
N LEU A 620 4.07 15.08 -0.95
CA LEU A 620 3.73 16.24 -1.79
C LEU A 620 2.24 16.59 -1.70
N ALA A 621 1.38 15.60 -1.53
CA ALA A 621 -0.08 15.74 -1.53
C ALA A 621 -0.65 16.86 -0.62
N PRO A 622 -0.18 17.07 0.63
CA PRO A 622 -0.74 18.08 1.51
C PRO A 622 -0.45 19.52 1.06
N ALA A 623 0.82 19.85 0.80
CA ALA A 623 1.23 21.18 0.35
C ALA A 623 0.68 21.50 -1.04
N PHE A 624 0.65 20.50 -1.93
CA PHE A 624 0.00 20.58 -3.24
C PHE A 624 -1.48 20.94 -3.11
N SER A 625 -2.24 20.24 -2.25
CA SER A 625 -3.68 20.47 -2.08
C SER A 625 -3.98 21.85 -1.49
N VAL A 626 -3.15 22.31 -0.54
CA VAL A 626 -3.24 23.69 0.00
C VAL A 626 -2.98 24.71 -1.11
N ALA A 627 -1.90 24.58 -1.89
CA ALA A 627 -1.58 25.52 -2.96
C ALA A 627 -2.66 25.54 -4.05
N PHE A 628 -3.15 24.38 -4.48
CA PHE A 628 -4.27 24.26 -5.44
C PHE A 628 -5.55 24.96 -4.94
N GLY A 629 -5.93 24.76 -3.67
CA GLY A 629 -7.06 25.46 -3.07
C GLY A 629 -6.84 26.98 -2.94
N VAL A 630 -5.61 27.43 -2.67
CA VAL A 630 -5.26 28.85 -2.69
C VAL A 630 -5.43 29.45 -4.08
N ALA A 631 -5.04 28.74 -5.15
CA ALA A 631 -5.26 29.16 -6.53
C ALA A 631 -6.76 29.36 -6.81
N LEU A 632 -7.59 28.34 -6.57
CA LEU A 632 -9.02 28.43 -6.88
C LEU A 632 -9.75 29.43 -5.97
N GLY A 633 -9.46 29.47 -4.67
CA GLY A 633 -10.10 30.39 -3.71
C GLY A 633 -9.80 31.87 -3.98
N ARG A 634 -8.54 32.21 -4.29
CA ARG A 634 -8.17 33.60 -4.66
C ARG A 634 -8.69 33.97 -6.06
N SER A 635 -8.64 33.05 -7.03
CA SER A 635 -9.18 33.28 -8.37
C SER A 635 -10.71 33.48 -8.35
N TYR A 636 -11.45 32.66 -7.62
CA TYR A 636 -12.88 32.84 -7.36
C TYR A 636 -13.17 34.24 -6.78
N THR A 637 -12.39 34.67 -5.78
CA THR A 637 -12.59 35.95 -5.11
C THR A 637 -12.39 37.14 -6.06
N TYR A 638 -11.44 37.03 -6.99
CA TYR A 638 -11.21 38.04 -8.03
C TYR A 638 -12.32 38.02 -9.11
N ILE A 639 -12.65 36.84 -9.65
CA ILE A 639 -13.64 36.68 -10.73
C ILE A 639 -15.05 37.05 -10.24
N SER A 640 -15.47 36.61 -9.05
CA SER A 640 -16.79 36.97 -8.48
C SER A 640 -16.96 38.49 -8.32
N ARG A 641 -15.90 39.21 -7.94
CA ARG A 641 -15.88 40.69 -7.90
C ARG A 641 -16.03 41.31 -9.29
N LEU A 642 -15.37 40.76 -10.33
CA LEU A 642 -15.54 41.21 -11.72
C LEU A 642 -16.96 40.94 -12.27
N LEU A 643 -17.50 39.73 -12.06
CA LEU A 643 -18.86 39.36 -12.48
C LEU A 643 -19.92 40.27 -11.85
N THR A 644 -19.75 40.61 -10.57
CA THR A 644 -20.66 41.50 -9.84
C THR A 644 -20.54 42.96 -10.29
N LYS A 645 -19.31 43.45 -10.53
CA LYS A 645 -19.05 44.85 -10.87
C LYS A 645 -19.29 45.20 -12.34
N GLU A 646 -18.73 44.42 -13.27
CA GLU A 646 -18.73 44.77 -14.69
C GLU A 646 -19.95 44.19 -15.42
N LEU A 647 -20.33 42.94 -15.12
CA LEU A 647 -21.48 42.27 -15.74
C LEU A 647 -22.80 42.44 -14.96
N LYS A 648 -22.77 43.11 -13.79
CA LYS A 648 -23.93 43.39 -12.93
C LYS A 648 -24.72 42.13 -12.49
N ILE A 649 -24.10 40.95 -12.53
CA ILE A 649 -24.73 39.69 -12.12
C ILE A 649 -24.93 39.71 -10.60
N GLN A 650 -26.10 39.26 -10.12
CA GLN A 650 -26.33 39.14 -8.67
C GLN A 650 -25.24 38.27 -8.01
N LYS A 651 -24.49 38.85 -7.06
CA LYS A 651 -23.31 38.24 -6.40
C LYS A 651 -23.50 36.77 -6.05
N ILE A 652 -24.64 36.40 -5.45
CA ILE A 652 -24.97 35.02 -5.08
C ILE A 652 -25.00 34.11 -6.31
N ILE A 653 -25.81 34.45 -7.33
CA ILE A 653 -26.00 33.63 -8.53
C ILE A 653 -24.70 33.46 -9.31
N GLY A 654 -23.99 34.58 -9.57
CA GLY A 654 -22.70 34.53 -10.27
C GLY A 654 -21.63 33.73 -9.52
N SER A 655 -21.63 33.79 -8.18
CA SER A 655 -20.71 33.02 -7.34
C SER A 655 -21.05 31.53 -7.31
N SER A 656 -22.33 31.16 -7.20
CA SER A 656 -22.78 29.77 -7.24
C SER A 656 -22.50 29.11 -8.60
N ILE A 657 -22.77 29.82 -9.71
CA ILE A 657 -22.42 29.34 -11.06
C ILE A 657 -20.90 29.17 -11.19
N LEU A 658 -20.10 30.13 -10.70
CA LEU A 658 -18.65 30.02 -10.74
C LEU A 658 -18.12 28.82 -9.93
N ILE A 659 -18.66 28.56 -8.74
CA ILE A 659 -18.31 27.37 -7.94
C ILE A 659 -18.67 26.09 -8.68
N LEU A 660 -19.87 26.01 -9.28
CA LEU A 660 -20.29 24.86 -10.08
C LEU A 660 -19.36 24.63 -11.29
N LEU A 661 -19.02 25.69 -12.03
CA LEU A 661 -18.08 25.60 -13.15
C LEU A 661 -16.68 25.15 -12.72
N LEU A 662 -16.18 25.62 -11.57
CA LEU A 662 -14.91 25.16 -11.02
C LEU A 662 -14.97 23.69 -10.57
N ILE A 663 -16.08 23.23 -9.98
CA ILE A 663 -16.27 21.81 -9.62
C ILE A 663 -16.29 20.94 -10.90
N LEU A 664 -17.06 21.34 -11.91
CA LEU A 664 -17.16 20.63 -13.19
C LEU A 664 -15.82 20.56 -13.93
N ALA A 665 -15.08 21.67 -13.99
CA ALA A 665 -13.81 21.76 -14.72
C ALA A 665 -12.65 21.04 -14.03
N PHE A 666 -12.59 21.07 -12.69
CA PHE A 666 -11.41 20.58 -11.95
C PHE A 666 -11.60 19.26 -11.20
N TYR A 667 -12.84 18.88 -10.83
CA TYR A 667 -13.04 17.75 -9.90
C TYR A 667 -13.74 16.53 -10.51
N VAL A 668 -14.49 16.64 -11.61
CA VAL A 668 -15.19 15.49 -12.22
C VAL A 668 -14.21 14.38 -12.62
N GLY A 669 -13.11 14.74 -13.28
CA GLY A 669 -12.04 13.79 -13.65
C GLY A 669 -11.37 13.13 -12.44
N PRO A 670 -10.75 13.91 -11.52
CA PRO A 670 -10.12 13.36 -10.31
C PRO A 670 -11.06 12.57 -9.41
N THR A 671 -12.32 12.99 -9.24
CA THR A 671 -13.31 12.25 -8.42
C THR A 671 -13.67 10.93 -9.07
N ARG A 672 -13.84 10.86 -10.40
CA ARG A 672 -14.05 9.59 -11.11
C ARG A 672 -12.82 8.69 -11.01
N GLY A 673 -11.61 9.23 -11.15
CA GLY A 673 -10.36 8.49 -10.94
C GLY A 673 -10.26 7.90 -9.54
N ALA A 674 -10.49 8.72 -8.51
CA ALA A 674 -10.49 8.32 -7.11
C ALA A 674 -11.54 7.24 -6.78
N ILE A 675 -12.77 7.39 -7.30
CA ILE A 675 -13.81 6.36 -7.15
C ILE A 675 -13.38 5.07 -7.85
N ASN A 676 -12.86 5.12 -9.08
CA ASN A 676 -12.38 3.93 -9.79
C ASN A 676 -11.26 3.23 -9.00
N THR A 677 -10.23 3.95 -8.54
CA THR A 677 -9.14 3.39 -7.72
C THR A 677 -9.68 2.69 -6.48
N SER A 678 -10.64 3.28 -5.77
CA SER A 678 -11.21 2.63 -4.57
C SER A 678 -12.20 1.50 -4.88
N ARG A 679 -12.74 1.42 -6.09
CA ARG A 679 -13.66 0.34 -6.49
C ARG A 679 -12.93 -0.90 -7.01
N SER A 680 -11.74 -0.71 -7.58
CA SER A 680 -10.85 -1.78 -8.04
C SER A 680 -9.89 -2.30 -6.95
N ASP A 681 -9.97 -1.76 -5.73
CA ASP A 681 -9.21 -2.24 -4.57
C ASP A 681 -9.79 -3.57 -4.08
N ILE A 682 -8.94 -4.60 -3.98
CA ILE A 682 -9.30 -5.97 -3.60
C ILE A 682 -8.23 -6.55 -2.66
N PRO A 683 -8.58 -7.50 -1.78
CA PRO A 683 -7.58 -8.15 -0.94
C PRO A 683 -6.58 -9.02 -1.70
N ILE A 684 -5.30 -8.88 -1.34
CA ILE A 684 -4.20 -9.77 -1.76
C ILE A 684 -4.41 -11.19 -1.20
N ILE A 685 -4.98 -11.30 0.01
CA ILE A 685 -5.39 -12.57 0.60
C ILE A 685 -6.81 -12.92 0.14
N ASN A 686 -6.94 -14.08 -0.47
CA ASN A 686 -8.19 -14.75 -0.79
C ASN A 686 -8.36 -16.01 0.08
N ASP A 687 -9.50 -16.68 -0.11
CA ASP A 687 -9.82 -18.00 0.44
C ASP A 687 -8.70 -19.04 0.19
N ALA A 688 -8.12 -19.11 -1.01
CA ALA A 688 -7.03 -20.04 -1.32
C ALA A 688 -5.79 -19.80 -0.44
N TRP A 689 -5.40 -18.54 -0.24
CA TRP A 689 -4.35 -18.18 0.72
C TRP A 689 -4.75 -18.48 2.16
N PHE A 690 -5.96 -18.10 2.57
CA PHE A 690 -6.46 -18.31 3.92
C PHE A 690 -6.51 -19.81 4.28
N ASN A 691 -7.08 -20.64 3.41
CA ASN A 691 -7.18 -22.08 3.59
C ASN A 691 -5.80 -22.74 3.66
N SER A 692 -4.88 -22.37 2.76
CA SER A 692 -3.50 -22.88 2.77
C SER A 692 -2.79 -22.61 4.10
N LEU A 693 -2.93 -21.40 4.64
CA LEU A 693 -2.32 -20.98 5.90
C LEU A 693 -3.05 -21.56 7.12
N ASN A 694 -4.38 -21.68 7.08
CA ASN A 694 -5.18 -22.28 8.13
C ASN A 694 -4.93 -23.81 8.25
N SER A 695 -4.71 -24.53 7.14
CA SER A 695 -4.25 -25.93 7.20
C SER A 695 -2.92 -26.07 7.93
N ILE A 696 -1.96 -25.15 7.72
CA ILE A 696 -0.72 -25.15 8.51
C ILE A 696 -1.03 -24.88 9.99
N LYS A 697 -1.93 -23.94 10.32
CA LYS A 697 -2.32 -23.64 11.71
C LYS A 697 -2.90 -24.84 12.45
N LEU A 698 -3.67 -25.69 11.76
CA LEU A 698 -4.35 -26.84 12.33
C LEU A 698 -3.45 -28.08 12.45
N ASP A 699 -2.63 -28.36 11.43
CA ASP A 699 -1.91 -29.64 11.32
C ASP A 699 -0.42 -29.59 11.76
N SER A 700 0.11 -28.41 12.11
CA SER A 700 1.51 -28.23 12.51
C SER A 700 1.69 -27.91 14.00
N LYS A 701 2.87 -28.21 14.54
CA LYS A 701 3.29 -27.77 15.88
C LYS A 701 3.43 -26.25 15.95
N GLU A 702 3.27 -25.68 17.14
CA GLU A 702 3.45 -24.23 17.40
C GLU A 702 4.85 -23.71 17.03
N ASP A 703 5.89 -24.55 17.13
CA ASP A 703 7.27 -24.23 16.76
C ASP A 703 7.60 -24.40 15.26
N ALA A 704 6.62 -24.79 14.44
CA ALA A 704 6.84 -25.08 13.02
C ALA A 704 7.19 -23.82 12.21
N ILE A 705 8.23 -23.89 11.36
CA ILE A 705 8.75 -22.74 10.63
C ILE A 705 8.24 -22.72 9.18
N ILE A 706 7.57 -21.63 8.78
CA ILE A 706 7.13 -21.39 7.40
C ILE A 706 8.21 -20.61 6.64
N THR A 707 8.61 -21.14 5.48
CA THR A 707 9.56 -20.53 4.55
C THR A 707 8.89 -20.22 3.21
N SER A 708 9.05 -19.00 2.71
CA SER A 708 8.81 -18.63 1.31
C SER A 708 9.58 -17.32 1.05
N TRP A 709 9.26 -16.60 -0.03
CA TRP A 709 9.73 -15.24 -0.22
C TRP A 709 9.09 -14.25 0.78
N TRP A 710 9.74 -13.13 1.06
CA TRP A 710 9.44 -12.28 2.23
C TRP A 710 8.08 -11.59 2.20
N ASP A 711 7.55 -11.31 1.00
CA ASP A 711 6.34 -10.51 0.77
C ASP A 711 5.16 -10.95 1.65
N PHE A 712 4.92 -12.26 1.76
CA PHE A 712 3.78 -12.81 2.51
C PHE A 712 4.10 -13.22 3.94
N GLY A 713 5.33 -13.00 4.42
CA GLY A 713 5.74 -13.37 5.78
C GLY A 713 4.92 -12.70 6.87
N HIS A 714 4.28 -11.55 6.58
CA HIS A 714 3.31 -10.90 7.45
C HIS A 714 1.94 -11.60 7.47
N HIS A 715 1.46 -12.09 6.33
CA HIS A 715 0.23 -12.90 6.23
C HIS A 715 0.40 -14.26 6.92
N PHE A 716 1.52 -14.94 6.67
CA PHE A 716 1.81 -16.26 7.24
C PHE A 716 1.71 -16.24 8.76
N LYS A 717 2.47 -15.37 9.43
CA LYS A 717 2.47 -15.31 10.90
C LYS A 717 1.18 -14.78 11.51
N ALA A 718 0.35 -14.04 10.75
CA ALA A 718 -0.91 -13.50 11.24
C ALA A 718 -2.12 -14.42 11.01
N ILE A 719 -2.06 -15.32 10.01
CA ILE A 719 -3.13 -16.28 9.67
C ILE A 719 -2.77 -17.68 10.14
N ALA A 720 -1.60 -18.20 9.75
CA ALA A 720 -1.13 -19.52 10.16
C ALA A 720 -0.67 -19.56 11.63
N ASP A 721 -0.32 -18.42 12.21
CA ASP A 721 0.09 -18.29 13.62
C ASP A 721 1.32 -19.16 13.93
N ARG A 722 2.34 -19.03 13.07
CA ARG A 722 3.59 -19.80 13.08
C ARG A 722 4.79 -18.92 12.73
N PRO A 723 5.98 -19.18 13.29
CA PRO A 723 7.18 -18.42 12.97
C PRO A 723 7.59 -18.49 11.49
N VAL A 724 8.09 -17.37 10.96
CA VAL A 724 8.60 -17.28 9.58
C VAL A 724 10.11 -17.02 9.55
N THR A 725 10.78 -17.56 8.53
CA THR A 725 12.21 -17.36 8.30
C THR A 725 12.57 -15.88 8.09
N PHE A 726 11.73 -15.11 7.38
CA PHE A 726 11.82 -13.66 7.19
C PHE A 726 10.52 -13.08 6.58
N ASP A 727 10.37 -11.75 6.65
CA ASP A 727 9.19 -10.99 6.22
C ASP A 727 9.55 -9.55 5.77
N GLY A 728 8.56 -8.73 5.39
CA GLY A 728 8.75 -7.35 4.90
C GLY A 728 9.61 -6.44 5.78
N THR A 729 9.60 -6.63 7.10
CA THR A 729 10.42 -5.83 8.03
C THR A 729 11.82 -6.41 8.28
N THR A 730 12.11 -7.57 7.69
CA THR A 730 13.36 -8.33 7.80
C THR A 730 13.97 -8.68 6.42
N GLN A 731 13.39 -8.18 5.33
CA GLN A 731 13.82 -8.38 3.95
C GLN A 731 15.31 -8.05 3.68
N THR A 732 15.92 -7.11 4.42
CA THR A 732 17.34 -6.72 4.27
C THR A 732 18.33 -7.63 5.01
N PHE A 733 17.86 -8.70 5.65
CA PHE A 733 18.69 -9.65 6.40
C PHE A 733 19.19 -10.80 5.49
N PRO A 734 20.26 -11.52 5.88
CA PRO A 734 20.83 -12.63 5.10
C PRO A 734 19.87 -13.70 4.56
N PRO A 735 18.71 -14.05 5.19
CA PRO A 735 17.77 -15.02 4.62
C PRO A 735 17.29 -14.69 3.20
N ALA A 736 17.25 -13.42 2.79
CA ALA A 736 16.90 -13.04 1.42
C ALA A 736 17.86 -13.60 0.36
N HIS A 737 19.17 -13.68 0.67
CA HIS A 737 20.13 -14.37 -0.18
C HIS A 737 19.91 -15.89 -0.14
N TRP A 738 19.80 -16.47 1.05
CA TRP A 738 19.74 -17.92 1.23
C TRP A 738 18.47 -18.55 0.64
N VAL A 739 17.30 -17.95 0.86
CA VAL A 739 16.04 -18.42 0.28
C VAL A 739 15.98 -18.13 -1.22
N GLY A 740 16.49 -16.98 -1.67
CA GLY A 740 16.68 -16.71 -3.10
C GLY A 740 17.55 -17.76 -3.78
N LYS A 741 18.65 -18.17 -3.14
CA LYS A 741 19.56 -19.23 -3.64
C LYS A 741 18.87 -20.59 -3.65
N LEU A 742 18.16 -20.95 -2.58
CA LEU A 742 17.38 -22.19 -2.47
C LEU A 742 16.39 -22.34 -3.64
N LEU A 743 15.68 -21.26 -4.00
CA LEU A 743 14.72 -21.27 -5.11
C LEU A 743 15.36 -21.53 -6.49
N MET A 744 16.64 -21.16 -6.67
CA MET A 744 17.38 -21.29 -7.94
C MET A 744 18.08 -22.65 -8.12
N ILE A 745 18.66 -23.21 -7.06
CA ILE A 745 19.53 -24.40 -7.17
C ILE A 745 18.76 -25.68 -7.53
N SER A 746 19.44 -26.60 -8.22
CA SER A 746 18.85 -27.85 -8.74
C SER A 746 19.19 -29.11 -7.92
N ASP A 747 20.28 -29.12 -7.13
CA ASP A 747 20.54 -30.18 -6.15
C ASP A 747 19.70 -29.96 -4.90
N GLU A 748 18.75 -30.87 -4.67
CA GLU A 748 17.86 -30.85 -3.52
C GLU A 748 18.62 -30.98 -2.18
N ARG A 749 19.81 -31.60 -2.18
CA ARG A 749 20.65 -31.72 -0.97
C ARG A 749 21.23 -30.39 -0.54
N GLU A 750 21.59 -29.53 -1.49
CA GLU A 750 22.01 -28.17 -1.19
C GLU A 750 20.81 -27.33 -0.70
N ALA A 751 19.63 -27.51 -1.30
CA ALA A 751 18.40 -26.85 -0.87
C ALA A 751 18.00 -27.21 0.57
N ILE A 752 17.98 -28.50 0.93
CA ILE A 752 17.65 -28.94 2.28
C ILE A 752 18.76 -28.60 3.28
N GLY A 753 20.03 -28.54 2.86
CA GLY A 753 21.16 -28.06 3.68
C GLY A 753 21.02 -26.58 4.05
N ILE A 754 20.70 -25.71 3.07
CA ILE A 754 20.38 -24.30 3.31
C ILE A 754 19.17 -24.17 4.24
N LEU A 755 18.09 -24.91 3.98
CA LEU A 755 16.86 -24.84 4.77
C LEU A 755 17.07 -25.32 6.21
N ARG A 756 17.86 -26.38 6.43
CA ARG A 756 18.27 -26.86 7.75
C ARG A 756 19.05 -25.79 8.50
N MET A 757 20.04 -25.15 7.86
CA MET A 757 20.80 -24.07 8.49
C MET A 757 19.90 -22.91 8.91
N LEU A 758 19.01 -22.46 8.03
CA LEU A 758 18.06 -21.38 8.33
C LEU A 758 17.18 -21.75 9.54
N ASN A 759 16.58 -22.94 9.53
CA ASN A 759 15.70 -23.44 10.59
C ASN A 759 16.43 -23.83 11.89
N CYS A 760 17.76 -23.87 11.90
CA CYS A 760 18.58 -24.08 13.10
C CYS A 760 19.07 -22.77 13.74
N GLY A 761 19.66 -21.88 12.94
CA GLY A 761 20.35 -20.69 13.45
C GLY A 761 20.31 -19.48 12.51
N GLY A 762 19.46 -19.49 11.49
CA GLY A 762 19.41 -18.43 10.47
C GLY A 762 20.74 -18.27 9.76
N ASN A 763 21.48 -17.22 10.13
CA ASN A 763 22.81 -16.90 9.59
C ASN A 763 23.95 -17.05 10.64
N ASN A 764 23.67 -17.62 11.82
CA ASN A 764 24.63 -17.61 12.93
C ASN A 764 25.87 -18.48 12.71
N ALA A 765 25.77 -19.57 11.94
CA ALA A 765 26.94 -20.36 11.54
C ALA A 765 27.96 -19.51 10.76
N TYR A 766 27.48 -18.69 9.80
CA TYR A 766 28.29 -17.66 9.14
C TYR A 766 28.78 -16.61 10.15
N ASN A 767 27.92 -16.10 11.04
CA ASN A 767 28.28 -15.03 11.97
C ASN A 767 29.43 -15.43 12.90
N GLU A 768 29.45 -16.66 13.40
CA GLU A 768 30.55 -17.20 14.21
C GLU A 768 31.84 -17.33 13.40
N LEU A 769 31.79 -17.90 12.19
CA LEU A 769 32.97 -18.00 11.32
C LEU A 769 33.55 -16.61 10.98
N PHE A 770 32.68 -15.66 10.65
CA PHE A 770 33.06 -14.27 10.33
C PHE A 770 33.69 -13.56 11.53
N ARG A 771 33.20 -13.80 12.76
CA ARG A 771 33.82 -13.31 14.01
C ARG A 771 35.24 -13.83 14.24
N MET A 772 35.64 -14.95 13.60
CA MET A 772 36.97 -15.54 13.75
C MET A 772 37.98 -15.09 12.69
N ASN A 773 37.53 -14.83 11.46
CA ASN A 773 38.41 -14.54 10.31
C ASN A 773 38.25 -13.13 9.73
N ASN A 774 37.18 -12.39 10.08
CA ASN A 774 36.78 -11.10 9.50
C ASN A 774 36.72 -11.10 7.96
N ASP A 775 36.38 -12.26 7.37
CA ASP A 775 36.44 -12.54 5.94
C ASP A 775 35.14 -13.21 5.49
N THR A 776 34.31 -12.45 4.76
CA THR A 776 33.02 -12.90 4.25
C THR A 776 33.16 -14.09 3.30
N HIS A 777 34.16 -14.07 2.42
CA HIS A 777 34.33 -15.06 1.35
C HIS A 777 34.78 -16.40 1.93
N LYS A 778 35.75 -16.40 2.84
CA LYS A 778 36.18 -17.61 3.56
C LYS A 778 35.05 -18.16 4.44
N SER A 779 34.30 -17.30 5.11
CA SER A 779 33.16 -17.72 5.95
C SER A 779 32.04 -18.35 5.14
N LEU A 780 31.65 -17.74 4.01
CA LEU A 780 30.64 -18.31 3.10
C LEU A 780 31.13 -19.61 2.45
N ALA A 781 32.39 -19.70 2.03
CA ALA A 781 32.95 -20.92 1.46
C ALA A 781 32.85 -22.10 2.45
N ILE A 782 33.22 -21.88 3.71
CA ILE A 782 33.10 -22.91 4.77
C ILE A 782 31.63 -23.27 5.01
N VAL A 783 30.71 -22.29 5.06
CA VAL A 783 29.27 -22.56 5.24
C VAL A 783 28.69 -23.40 4.10
N ASN A 784 28.92 -23.01 2.84
CA ASN A 784 28.41 -23.74 1.67
C ASN A 784 29.03 -25.15 1.57
N GLU A 785 30.23 -25.37 2.10
CA GLU A 785 30.84 -26.70 2.17
C GLU A 785 30.23 -27.57 3.27
N ILE A 786 30.06 -27.07 4.51
CA ILE A 786 29.57 -27.90 5.61
C ILE A 786 28.10 -28.30 5.48
N ILE A 787 27.23 -27.46 4.90
CA ILE A 787 25.79 -27.78 4.75
C ILE A 787 25.51 -28.94 3.76
N LEU A 788 26.53 -29.43 3.05
CA LEU A 788 26.47 -30.58 2.15
C LEU A 788 26.98 -31.88 2.80
N LEU A 789 27.46 -31.81 4.04
CA LEU A 789 27.99 -32.94 4.81
C LEU A 789 26.99 -33.39 5.88
N ASP A 790 27.18 -34.59 6.42
CA ASP A 790 26.59 -34.92 7.72
C ASP A 790 27.32 -34.19 8.86
N LYS A 791 26.73 -34.20 10.05
CA LYS A 791 27.27 -33.48 11.22
C LYS A 791 28.69 -33.93 11.60
N ASP A 792 29.00 -35.21 11.47
CA ASP A 792 30.28 -35.78 11.90
C ASP A 792 31.37 -35.45 10.89
N ASP A 793 31.08 -35.53 9.58
CA ASP A 793 31.99 -35.10 8.53
C ASP A 793 32.16 -33.57 8.49
N ALA A 794 31.12 -32.79 8.79
CA ALA A 794 31.23 -31.35 9.03
C ALA A 794 32.15 -31.04 10.24
N GLU A 795 32.03 -31.79 11.35
CA GLU A 795 32.92 -31.66 12.51
C GLU A 795 34.38 -31.95 12.12
N LYS A 796 34.64 -33.09 11.46
CA LYS A 796 35.97 -33.46 10.93
C LYS A 796 36.51 -32.39 9.98
N ARG A 797 35.64 -31.77 9.16
CA ARG A 797 36.01 -30.73 8.19
C ARG A 797 36.38 -29.40 8.85
N LEU A 798 35.69 -29.02 9.93
CA LEU A 798 36.00 -27.84 10.74
C LEU A 798 37.25 -28.05 11.61
N LYS A 799 37.46 -29.27 12.16
CA LYS A 799 38.70 -29.65 12.88
C LYS A 799 39.94 -29.53 11.98
N LYS A 800 39.83 -29.91 10.70
CA LYS A 800 40.90 -29.71 9.69
C LYS A 800 41.25 -28.24 9.41
N LEU A 801 40.43 -27.27 9.83
CA LEU A 801 40.73 -25.83 9.75
C LEU A 801 41.41 -25.28 11.01
N GLY A 802 41.65 -26.09 12.04
CA GLY A 802 42.20 -25.64 13.32
C GLY A 802 41.20 -24.83 14.18
N ILE A 803 39.89 -25.01 13.95
CA ILE A 803 38.85 -24.40 14.78
C ILE A 803 38.74 -25.20 16.09
N ASN A 804 38.62 -24.52 17.23
CA ASN A 804 38.50 -25.16 18.56
C ASN A 804 37.13 -25.81 18.78
N ASP A 805 37.06 -26.87 19.58
CA ASP A 805 35.85 -27.68 19.75
C ASP A 805 34.63 -26.87 20.25
N ASP A 806 34.77 -25.99 21.25
CA ASP A 806 33.68 -25.11 21.74
C ASP A 806 33.08 -24.20 20.64
N LYS A 807 33.87 -23.91 19.61
CA LYS A 807 33.48 -23.09 18.46
C LYS A 807 32.86 -23.94 17.34
N ILE A 808 33.36 -25.17 17.16
CA ILE A 808 32.77 -26.15 16.25
C ILE A 808 31.36 -26.53 16.73
N GLU A 809 31.18 -26.78 18.04
CA GLU A 809 29.85 -27.05 18.61
C GLU A 809 28.87 -25.90 18.31
N LYS A 810 29.31 -24.64 18.47
CA LYS A 810 28.49 -23.45 18.14
C LYS A 810 28.18 -23.30 16.65
N ILE A 811 29.12 -23.63 15.76
CA ILE A 811 28.87 -23.62 14.31
C ILE A 811 27.85 -24.71 13.95
N LEU A 812 28.06 -25.94 14.45
CA LEU A 812 27.19 -27.09 14.17
C LEU A 812 25.82 -26.97 14.83
N SER A 813 25.68 -26.40 16.02
CA SER A 813 24.37 -26.16 16.63
C SER A 813 23.53 -25.14 15.84
N ASN A 814 24.17 -24.22 15.11
CA ASN A 814 23.51 -23.22 14.26
C ASN A 814 23.39 -23.66 12.78
N SER A 815 23.69 -24.92 12.43
CA SER A 815 23.62 -25.42 11.04
C SER A 815 23.18 -26.88 10.88
N HIS A 816 23.53 -27.74 11.84
CA HIS A 816 23.31 -29.19 11.88
C HIS A 816 22.55 -29.61 13.16
N CYS A 817 21.59 -28.79 13.58
CA CYS A 817 20.67 -29.15 14.66
C CYS A 817 19.66 -30.22 14.17
N GLN A 818 18.78 -30.66 15.08
CA GLN A 818 17.49 -31.22 14.68
C GLN A 818 16.51 -30.05 14.55
N PRO A 819 16.18 -29.59 13.32
CA PRO A 819 15.31 -28.44 13.12
C PRO A 819 13.86 -28.76 13.54
N PRO A 820 13.04 -27.72 13.81
CA PRO A 820 11.60 -27.88 13.98
C PRO A 820 10.93 -28.51 12.75
N GLU A 821 9.64 -28.79 12.89
CA GLU A 821 8.77 -29.02 11.75
C GLU A 821 8.81 -27.80 10.81
N SER A 822 8.76 -28.00 9.50
CA SER A 822 8.86 -26.87 8.56
C SER A 822 8.01 -27.07 7.32
N TYR A 823 7.55 -25.94 6.78
CA TYR A 823 6.72 -25.85 5.59
C TYR A 823 7.35 -24.86 4.61
N PHE A 824 7.32 -25.19 3.32
CA PHE A 824 7.75 -24.32 2.24
C PHE A 824 6.57 -23.99 1.33
N ILE A 825 6.33 -22.71 1.05
CA ILE A 825 5.22 -22.28 0.18
C ILE A 825 5.79 -21.78 -1.16
N ALA A 826 5.25 -22.29 -2.27
CA ALA A 826 5.53 -21.85 -3.62
C ALA A 826 4.21 -21.38 -4.28
N SER A 827 4.06 -20.07 -4.46
CA SER A 827 2.86 -19.43 -5.01
C SER A 827 3.11 -18.81 -6.39
N GLU A 828 2.06 -18.72 -7.20
CA GLU A 828 2.15 -18.30 -8.60
C GLU A 828 2.69 -16.87 -8.80
N ASP A 829 2.45 -15.96 -7.86
CA ASP A 829 2.97 -14.58 -7.92
C ASP A 829 4.52 -14.53 -7.87
N MET A 830 5.16 -15.54 -7.27
CA MET A 830 6.62 -15.64 -7.20
C MET A 830 7.25 -15.78 -8.60
N ILE A 831 6.49 -16.20 -9.61
CA ILE A 831 6.92 -16.21 -11.02
C ILE A 831 7.23 -14.78 -11.47
N GLY A 832 6.31 -13.83 -11.23
CA GLY A 832 6.49 -12.42 -11.59
C GLY A 832 7.61 -11.74 -10.78
N LYS A 833 7.91 -12.26 -9.59
CA LYS A 833 8.99 -11.80 -8.70
C LYS A 833 10.33 -12.51 -8.94
N SER A 834 10.41 -13.43 -9.90
CA SER A 834 11.58 -14.30 -10.12
C SER A 834 12.90 -13.55 -10.35
N GLY A 835 12.87 -12.46 -11.11
CA GLY A 835 14.01 -11.55 -11.29
C GLY A 835 14.60 -11.07 -9.95
N VAL A 836 13.74 -10.77 -8.97
CA VAL A 836 14.12 -10.21 -7.67
C VAL A 836 14.75 -11.27 -6.76
N TRP A 837 14.06 -12.40 -6.54
CA TRP A 837 14.61 -13.44 -5.65
C TRP A 837 15.82 -14.16 -6.25
N SER A 838 15.89 -14.28 -7.59
CA SER A 838 17.08 -14.83 -8.26
C SER A 838 18.27 -13.87 -8.25
N HIS A 839 18.04 -12.55 -8.32
CA HIS A 839 19.10 -11.56 -8.16
C HIS A 839 19.78 -11.68 -6.79
N PHE A 840 18.98 -11.85 -5.73
CA PHE A 840 19.53 -12.05 -4.39
C PHE A 840 20.11 -13.45 -4.18
N GLY A 841 19.55 -14.50 -4.81
CA GLY A 841 20.13 -15.85 -4.80
C GLY A 841 21.49 -15.94 -5.49
N SER A 842 21.67 -15.24 -6.61
CA SER A 842 22.92 -15.18 -7.39
C SER A 842 23.93 -14.13 -6.91
N TRP A 843 23.74 -13.54 -5.73
CA TRP A 843 24.55 -12.43 -5.23
C TRP A 843 26.06 -12.73 -5.17
N ASN A 844 26.84 -12.07 -6.01
CA ASN A 844 28.29 -12.30 -6.09
C ASN A 844 29.05 -11.45 -5.06
N PHE A 845 29.35 -12.05 -3.91
CA PHE A 845 30.10 -11.39 -2.84
C PHE A 845 31.52 -10.92 -3.26
N VAL A 846 32.16 -11.52 -4.28
CA VAL A 846 33.46 -11.02 -4.79
C VAL A 846 33.26 -9.69 -5.53
N ARG A 847 32.26 -9.61 -6.42
CA ARG A 847 31.90 -8.34 -7.09
C ARG A 847 31.42 -7.29 -6.10
N ALA A 848 30.59 -7.65 -5.12
CA ALA A 848 30.13 -6.73 -4.07
C ALA A 848 31.30 -6.10 -3.28
N ASP A 849 32.35 -6.87 -2.99
CA ASP A 849 33.56 -6.39 -2.32
C ASP A 849 34.40 -5.47 -3.21
N ILE A 850 34.67 -5.88 -4.45
CA ILE A 850 35.38 -5.08 -5.46
C ILE A 850 34.67 -3.73 -5.68
N TRP A 851 33.34 -3.74 -5.82
CA TRP A 851 32.53 -2.53 -5.94
C TRP A 851 32.67 -1.59 -4.73
N LYS A 852 32.61 -2.16 -3.52
CA LYS A 852 32.65 -1.40 -2.26
C LYS A 852 34.03 -0.80 -1.98
N ASN A 853 35.09 -1.58 -2.20
CA ASN A 853 36.45 -1.26 -1.76
C ASN A 853 37.34 -0.75 -2.91
N ALA A 854 37.39 -1.45 -4.04
CA ALA A 854 38.36 -1.15 -5.12
C ALA A 854 37.97 0.07 -5.97
N ARG A 855 36.68 0.37 -6.15
CA ARG A 855 36.20 1.49 -7.01
C ARG A 855 36.75 2.87 -6.62
N ARG A 856 37.13 3.06 -5.34
CA ARG A 856 37.70 4.32 -4.82
C ARG A 856 39.23 4.32 -4.71
N MET A 857 39.90 3.25 -5.12
CA MET A 857 41.35 3.15 -5.17
C MET A 857 41.91 3.67 -6.51
N SER A 858 43.19 4.01 -6.55
CA SER A 858 43.91 4.19 -7.82
C SER A 858 44.08 2.84 -8.52
N GLN A 859 44.14 2.84 -9.86
CA GLN A 859 44.22 1.63 -10.70
C GLN A 859 45.21 0.59 -10.17
N ASP A 860 46.47 0.97 -9.93
CA ASP A 860 47.51 0.03 -9.48
C ASP A 860 47.13 -0.68 -8.18
N LYS A 861 46.52 0.05 -7.22
CA LYS A 861 46.08 -0.47 -5.93
C LYS A 861 44.83 -1.33 -6.04
N ALA A 862 43.91 -0.97 -6.93
CA ALA A 862 42.74 -1.79 -7.22
C ALA A 862 43.13 -3.13 -7.88
N VAL A 863 44.11 -3.09 -8.79
CA VAL A 863 44.68 -4.28 -9.44
C VAL A 863 45.42 -5.15 -8.44
N GLU A 864 46.34 -4.57 -7.65
CA GLU A 864 47.05 -5.25 -6.56
C GLU A 864 46.07 -5.91 -5.57
N TYR A 865 45.04 -5.19 -5.13
CA TYR A 865 43.99 -5.69 -4.23
C TYR A 865 43.23 -6.90 -4.81
N MET A 866 42.87 -6.85 -6.10
CA MET A 866 42.17 -7.96 -6.76
C MET A 866 43.07 -9.17 -7.01
N MET A 867 44.36 -8.95 -7.29
CA MET A 867 45.35 -10.00 -7.42
C MET A 867 45.61 -10.71 -6.08
N ASP A 868 45.90 -9.96 -5.01
CA ASP A 868 46.17 -10.51 -3.67
C ASP A 868 44.94 -11.21 -3.07
N LYS A 869 43.79 -10.52 -3.00
CA LYS A 869 42.63 -11.02 -2.25
C LYS A 869 41.81 -12.07 -3.00
N PHE A 870 41.74 -12.00 -4.33
CA PHE A 870 40.87 -12.85 -5.15
C PHE A 870 41.62 -13.70 -6.18
N ASN A 871 42.96 -13.69 -6.18
CA ASN A 871 43.81 -14.43 -7.11
C ASN A 871 43.46 -14.17 -8.59
N TYR A 872 43.06 -12.94 -8.92
CA TYR A 872 42.79 -12.53 -10.30
C TYR A 872 44.09 -12.44 -11.11
N THR A 873 44.02 -12.76 -12.41
CA THR A 873 45.11 -12.37 -13.32
C THR A 873 45.15 -10.85 -13.46
N LYS A 874 46.34 -10.29 -13.73
CA LYS A 874 46.49 -8.83 -13.91
C LYS A 874 45.53 -8.28 -14.95
N GLU A 875 45.43 -8.92 -16.12
CA GLU A 875 44.49 -8.57 -17.20
C GLU A 875 43.03 -8.56 -16.72
N ARG A 876 42.59 -9.60 -16.01
CA ARG A 876 41.23 -9.67 -15.44
C ARG A 876 40.99 -8.55 -14.43
N ALA A 877 41.98 -8.22 -13.60
CA ALA A 877 41.89 -7.15 -12.62
C ALA A 877 41.86 -5.75 -13.27
N GLU A 878 42.65 -5.52 -14.33
CA GLU A 878 42.62 -4.27 -15.12
C GLU A 878 41.29 -4.10 -15.84
N ASN A 879 40.79 -5.14 -16.53
CA ASN A 879 39.47 -5.11 -17.17
C ASN A 879 38.34 -4.88 -16.13
N THR A 880 38.38 -5.59 -14.99
CA THR A 880 37.44 -5.39 -13.88
C THR A 880 37.48 -3.96 -13.33
N TYR A 881 38.67 -3.34 -13.24
CA TYR A 881 38.79 -1.94 -12.83
C TYR A 881 38.12 -1.00 -13.84
N PHE A 882 38.33 -1.18 -15.15
CA PHE A 882 37.67 -0.35 -16.16
C PHE A 882 36.15 -0.56 -16.21
N GLU A 883 35.64 -1.77 -15.94
CA GLU A 883 34.21 -2.04 -15.75
C GLU A 883 33.63 -1.21 -14.58
N ILE A 884 34.22 -1.26 -13.38
CA ILE A 884 33.64 -0.54 -12.21
C ILE A 884 33.78 0.99 -12.28
N GLN A 885 34.65 1.52 -13.15
CA GLN A 885 34.76 2.95 -13.44
C GLN A 885 33.80 3.43 -14.54
N SER A 886 33.34 2.56 -15.45
CA SER A 886 32.35 2.94 -16.48
C SER A 886 30.91 2.96 -15.97
N ILE A 887 30.61 2.20 -14.90
CA ILE A 887 29.31 2.21 -14.21
C ILE A 887 29.04 3.57 -13.59
N THR A 888 27.88 4.17 -13.90
CA THR A 888 27.50 5.52 -13.46
C THR A 888 26.35 5.55 -12.44
N THR A 889 25.47 4.54 -12.47
CA THR A 889 24.26 4.45 -11.65
C THR A 889 24.28 3.29 -10.66
N ASP A 890 23.47 3.38 -9.59
CA ASP A 890 23.28 2.25 -8.66
C ASP A 890 22.55 1.06 -9.33
N SER A 891 21.78 1.29 -10.39
CA SER A 891 21.07 0.21 -11.12
C SER A 891 22.05 -0.67 -11.91
N GLU A 892 22.91 -0.03 -12.71
CA GLU A 892 24.04 -0.68 -13.39
C GLU A 892 24.95 -1.40 -12.38
N ALA A 893 25.18 -0.81 -11.21
CA ALA A 893 25.98 -1.41 -10.15
C ALA A 893 25.35 -2.68 -9.55
N ASN A 894 24.04 -2.68 -9.28
CA ASN A 894 23.33 -3.90 -8.85
C ASN A 894 23.47 -4.99 -9.93
N ALA A 895 23.10 -4.68 -11.18
CA ALA A 895 23.15 -5.62 -12.30
C ALA A 895 24.56 -6.16 -12.60
N TRP A 896 25.61 -5.37 -12.34
CA TRP A 896 26.99 -5.82 -12.43
C TRP A 896 27.36 -6.76 -11.27
N VAL A 897 26.94 -6.47 -10.03
CA VAL A 897 27.19 -7.37 -8.90
C VAL A 897 26.47 -8.71 -9.07
N ALA A 898 25.21 -8.73 -9.49
CA ALA A 898 24.47 -9.96 -9.76
C ALA A 898 23.44 -9.80 -10.90
N PRO A 899 23.21 -10.85 -11.72
CA PRO A 899 22.22 -10.82 -12.80
C PRO A 899 20.79 -10.76 -12.25
N TRP A 900 19.79 -10.76 -13.14
CA TRP A 900 18.36 -10.83 -12.79
C TRP A 900 17.67 -12.02 -13.48
N PRO A 901 18.00 -13.29 -13.11
CA PRO A 901 17.39 -14.47 -13.74
C PRO A 901 15.88 -14.53 -13.49
N GLY A 902 15.07 -14.93 -14.47
CA GLY A 902 13.62 -14.96 -14.31
C GLY A 902 12.87 -15.84 -15.31
N TYR A 903 11.56 -15.97 -15.14
CA TYR A 903 10.68 -16.70 -16.06
C TYR A 903 10.21 -15.83 -17.23
N GLY A 904 10.24 -16.38 -18.44
CA GLY A 904 9.75 -15.76 -19.68
C GLY A 904 8.29 -16.13 -20.01
N GLY A 905 7.57 -16.74 -19.07
CA GLY A 905 6.22 -17.29 -19.28
C GLY A 905 6.22 -18.72 -19.80
N THR A 906 5.05 -19.20 -20.21
CA THR A 906 4.83 -20.56 -20.71
C THR A 906 4.37 -20.58 -22.16
N ILE A 907 4.73 -21.64 -22.88
CA ILE A 907 4.28 -21.90 -24.26
C ILE A 907 3.79 -23.35 -24.37
N ASN A 908 2.74 -23.59 -25.15
CA ASN A 908 2.29 -24.93 -25.50
C ASN A 908 2.97 -25.37 -26.80
N CYS A 909 3.34 -26.64 -26.89
CA CYS A 909 3.92 -27.26 -28.08
C CYS A 909 3.16 -28.53 -28.43
N ASN A 910 2.74 -28.67 -29.69
CA ASN A 910 1.93 -29.80 -30.17
C ASN A 910 2.79 -30.75 -31.00
N LYS A 911 2.55 -32.06 -30.87
CA LYS A 911 3.21 -33.13 -31.61
C LYS A 911 2.82 -33.09 -33.09
N ASN A 912 3.79 -33.30 -33.98
CA ASN A 912 3.59 -33.42 -35.42
C ASN A 912 3.59 -34.89 -35.87
N GLU A 913 3.28 -35.12 -37.14
CA GLU A 913 3.24 -36.44 -37.79
C GLU A 913 4.56 -37.25 -37.65
N ASN A 914 5.69 -36.58 -37.41
CA ASN A 914 7.00 -37.21 -37.19
C ASN A 914 7.31 -37.49 -35.71
N GLY A 915 6.34 -37.30 -34.80
CA GLY A 915 6.51 -37.49 -33.35
C GLY A 915 7.33 -36.42 -32.65
N ILE A 916 7.58 -35.27 -33.30
CA ILE A 916 8.34 -34.14 -32.76
C ILE A 916 7.35 -33.05 -32.30
N PHE A 917 7.52 -32.52 -31.10
CA PHE A 917 6.69 -31.43 -30.60
C PHE A 917 7.18 -30.10 -31.16
N VAL A 918 6.29 -29.33 -31.79
CA VAL A 918 6.58 -28.02 -32.38
C VAL A 918 5.93 -26.94 -31.53
N CYS A 919 6.75 -25.98 -31.10
CA CYS A 919 6.36 -24.86 -30.25
C CYS A 919 6.03 -23.61 -31.09
N ASN A 920 5.11 -22.76 -30.59
CA ASN A 920 4.70 -21.52 -31.26
C ASN A 920 5.84 -20.51 -31.49
N ASN A 921 6.99 -20.67 -30.82
CA ASN A 921 8.21 -19.86 -31.02
C ASN A 921 9.18 -20.44 -32.07
N GLY A 922 8.81 -21.51 -32.78
CA GLY A 922 9.65 -22.17 -33.79
C GLY A 922 10.65 -23.20 -33.24
N MET A 923 10.69 -23.40 -31.91
CA MET A 923 11.48 -24.48 -31.32
C MET A 923 10.81 -25.84 -31.53
N GLN A 924 11.61 -26.89 -31.67
CA GLN A 924 11.20 -28.28 -31.80
C GLN A 924 11.82 -29.12 -30.68
N ILE A 925 11.06 -30.06 -30.14
CA ILE A 925 11.46 -30.92 -29.02
C ILE A 925 11.28 -32.38 -29.43
N ASN A 926 12.34 -33.17 -29.26
CA ASN A 926 12.34 -34.60 -29.48
C ASN A 926 12.61 -35.31 -28.15
N LEU A 927 11.57 -35.93 -27.58
CA LEU A 927 11.66 -36.65 -26.30
C LEU A 927 12.40 -37.99 -26.42
N SER A 928 12.46 -38.59 -27.61
CA SER A 928 13.13 -39.88 -27.85
C SER A 928 14.65 -39.82 -27.71
N ASN A 929 15.25 -38.62 -27.82
CA ASN A 929 16.69 -38.38 -27.60
C ASN A 929 16.97 -37.17 -26.66
N ASN A 930 15.92 -36.62 -26.06
CA ASN A 930 15.94 -35.41 -25.23
C ASN A 930 16.72 -34.26 -25.90
N ASP A 931 16.45 -33.94 -27.16
CA ASP A 931 17.03 -32.80 -27.88
C ASP A 931 16.00 -31.69 -28.09
N VAL A 932 16.47 -30.44 -28.07
CA VAL A 932 15.65 -29.24 -28.31
C VAL A 932 16.38 -28.33 -29.28
N PHE A 933 15.76 -28.00 -30.41
CA PHE A 933 16.39 -27.23 -31.47
C PHE A 933 15.38 -26.36 -32.23
N GLY A 934 15.81 -25.16 -32.63
CA GLY A 934 15.19 -24.37 -33.69
C GLY A 934 16.06 -24.41 -34.94
N ILE A 935 15.51 -23.90 -36.06
CA ILE A 935 16.22 -23.75 -37.33
C ILE A 935 16.01 -22.31 -37.82
N ASP A 936 17.08 -21.58 -38.11
CA ASP A 936 17.04 -20.25 -38.72
C ASP A 936 17.94 -20.16 -39.96
N GLN A 937 18.12 -18.94 -40.50
CA GLN A 937 18.92 -18.68 -41.70
C GLN A 937 20.41 -19.05 -41.57
N GLN A 938 20.91 -19.28 -40.36
CA GLN A 938 22.29 -19.67 -40.07
C GLN A 938 22.37 -21.14 -39.58
N GLY A 939 21.27 -21.89 -39.65
CA GLY A 939 21.19 -23.30 -39.31
C GLY A 939 20.58 -23.58 -37.93
N THR A 940 20.99 -24.69 -37.31
CA THR A 940 20.44 -25.12 -36.02
C THR A 940 20.81 -24.13 -34.90
N ILE A 941 19.86 -23.90 -33.99
CA ILE A 941 20.03 -23.11 -32.77
C ILE A 941 19.36 -23.85 -31.60
N ARG A 942 19.88 -23.73 -30.37
CA ARG A 942 19.38 -24.45 -29.19
C ARG A 942 19.11 -23.50 -28.00
N PRO A 943 18.29 -23.87 -27.00
CA PRO A 943 18.33 -23.16 -25.71
C PRO A 943 19.70 -23.42 -25.05
N ARG A 944 20.09 -22.61 -24.07
CA ARG A 944 21.33 -22.84 -23.32
C ARG A 944 21.23 -24.07 -22.42
N SER A 945 20.02 -24.39 -21.95
CA SER A 945 19.71 -25.60 -21.20
C SER A 945 18.26 -26.05 -21.44
N ALA A 946 18.00 -27.33 -21.24
CA ALA A 946 16.65 -27.87 -21.16
C ALA A 946 16.52 -28.83 -19.98
N ALA A 947 15.36 -28.83 -19.33
CA ALA A 947 14.97 -29.80 -18.31
C ALA A 947 13.79 -30.62 -18.83
N PHE A 948 13.91 -31.94 -18.75
CA PHE A 948 12.89 -32.90 -19.20
C PHE A 948 12.36 -33.64 -17.99
N VAL A 949 11.04 -33.69 -17.82
CA VAL A 949 10.40 -34.61 -16.87
C VAL A 949 10.60 -36.05 -17.36
N THR A 950 10.97 -36.95 -16.45
CA THR A 950 11.26 -38.37 -16.66
C THR A 950 10.58 -39.21 -15.58
N GLU A 951 10.36 -40.51 -15.77
CA GLU A 951 9.59 -41.37 -14.85
C GLU A 951 9.98 -41.24 -13.34
N ASP A 952 11.27 -41.03 -13.03
CA ASP A 952 11.80 -40.87 -11.65
C ASP A 952 11.97 -39.40 -11.17
N GLY A 953 11.75 -38.39 -12.02
CA GLY A 953 12.11 -37.00 -11.70
C GLY A 953 12.38 -36.11 -12.92
N ILE A 954 13.52 -35.41 -12.93
CA ILE A 954 13.88 -34.43 -13.97
C ILE A 954 15.34 -34.60 -14.41
N MET A 955 15.56 -34.69 -15.73
CA MET A 955 16.88 -34.64 -16.36
C MET A 955 17.18 -33.21 -16.84
N ILE A 956 18.31 -32.63 -16.44
CA ILE A 956 18.80 -31.34 -16.98
C ILE A 956 19.91 -31.61 -18.00
N LYS A 957 19.87 -30.92 -19.14
CA LYS A 957 20.83 -31.01 -20.24
C LYS A 957 21.25 -29.61 -20.66
N GLU A 958 22.54 -29.28 -20.54
CA GLU A 958 23.10 -28.09 -21.20
C GLU A 958 23.42 -28.38 -22.67
N PHE A 959 23.47 -27.33 -23.49
CA PHE A 959 23.86 -27.41 -24.89
C PHE A 959 25.03 -26.48 -25.20
N ASP A 960 25.88 -26.92 -26.13
CA ASP A 960 27.07 -26.19 -26.57
C ASP A 960 26.94 -25.64 -28.00
N GLY A 961 27.84 -24.74 -28.35
CA GLY A 961 27.89 -24.08 -29.65
C GLY A 961 26.88 -22.94 -29.75
N ARG A 962 25.96 -23.01 -30.71
CA ARG A 962 25.04 -21.91 -31.07
C ARG A 962 23.77 -21.95 -30.20
N THR A 963 23.85 -21.36 -29.02
CA THR A 963 22.75 -21.30 -28.03
C THR A 963 22.13 -19.92 -27.88
N LEU A 964 20.82 -19.88 -27.66
CA LEU A 964 20.07 -18.73 -27.12
C LEU A 964 20.17 -18.73 -25.59
N ASP A 965 20.29 -17.57 -24.97
CA ASP A 965 20.55 -17.44 -23.52
C ASP A 965 19.27 -17.57 -22.66
N PHE A 966 18.55 -18.68 -22.85
CA PHE A 966 17.42 -19.09 -22.04
C PHE A 966 17.39 -20.61 -21.82
N GLY A 967 16.67 -21.03 -20.80
CA GLY A 967 16.33 -22.41 -20.48
C GLY A 967 14.88 -22.77 -20.83
N MET A 968 14.63 -24.05 -21.09
CA MET A 968 13.29 -24.60 -21.35
C MET A 968 13.01 -25.75 -20.37
N THR A 969 11.92 -25.68 -19.60
CA THR A 969 11.44 -26.83 -18.81
C THR A 969 10.29 -27.48 -19.57
N ILE A 970 10.44 -28.73 -20.01
CA ILE A 970 9.46 -29.46 -20.81
C ILE A 970 8.67 -30.39 -19.89
N ILE A 971 7.35 -30.18 -19.83
CA ILE A 971 6.42 -30.84 -18.91
C ILE A 971 5.31 -31.50 -19.76
N PRO A 972 5.17 -32.83 -19.73
CA PRO A 972 4.07 -33.54 -20.38
C PRO A 972 2.70 -33.04 -19.92
N GLN A 973 1.72 -33.00 -20.82
CA GLN A 973 0.31 -32.74 -20.52
C GLN A 973 -0.60 -33.87 -21.01
N ASN A 974 -0.29 -34.42 -22.18
CA ASN A 974 -0.88 -35.64 -22.75
C ASN A 974 0.07 -36.17 -23.86
N GLU A 975 -0.31 -37.20 -24.62
CA GLU A 975 0.55 -37.78 -25.65
C GLU A 975 0.97 -36.81 -26.76
N ASP A 976 0.15 -35.80 -27.03
CA ASP A 976 0.27 -34.89 -28.18
C ASP A 976 0.61 -33.45 -27.79
N GLN A 977 0.68 -33.13 -26.50
CA GLN A 977 0.96 -31.80 -25.98
C GLN A 977 1.96 -31.81 -24.83
N VAL A 978 2.94 -30.91 -24.92
CA VAL A 978 3.82 -30.53 -23.81
C VAL A 978 3.63 -29.05 -23.48
N LEU A 979 3.60 -28.74 -22.19
CA LEU A 979 3.75 -27.39 -21.65
C LEU A 979 5.25 -27.12 -21.51
N VAL A 980 5.70 -25.94 -21.95
CA VAL A 980 7.09 -25.52 -21.80
C VAL A 980 7.17 -24.22 -21.02
N VAL A 981 7.92 -24.25 -19.92
CA VAL A 981 8.28 -23.04 -19.16
C VAL A 981 9.56 -22.45 -19.75
N LEU A 982 9.52 -21.18 -20.15
CA LEU A 982 10.71 -20.42 -20.55
C LEU A 982 11.31 -19.74 -19.32
N SER A 983 12.63 -19.75 -19.19
CA SER A 983 13.33 -19.11 -18.06
C SER A 983 14.76 -18.70 -18.41
N SER A 984 15.44 -17.97 -17.55
CA SER A 984 16.91 -17.92 -17.54
C SER A 984 17.48 -19.30 -17.20
N LYS A 985 18.66 -19.64 -17.75
CA LYS A 985 19.25 -20.98 -17.63
C LYS A 985 19.41 -21.47 -16.18
N GLU A 986 19.62 -20.54 -15.24
CA GLU A 986 19.76 -20.80 -13.80
C GLU A 986 18.50 -21.37 -13.15
N LEU A 987 17.32 -21.18 -13.75
CA LEU A 987 16.03 -21.59 -13.19
C LEU A 987 15.47 -22.87 -13.81
N THR A 988 16.03 -23.34 -14.93
CA THR A 988 15.55 -24.48 -15.74
C THR A 988 15.28 -25.75 -14.95
N GLY A 989 16.03 -25.99 -13.86
CA GLY A 989 15.79 -27.10 -12.93
C GLY A 989 15.84 -26.69 -11.46
N GLY A 990 15.66 -25.40 -11.16
CA GLY A 990 15.73 -24.86 -9.80
C GLY A 990 14.58 -25.31 -8.92
N MET A 991 14.75 -25.33 -7.59
CA MET A 991 13.72 -25.82 -6.66
C MET A 991 12.34 -25.16 -6.87
N PHE A 992 12.26 -23.86 -7.22
CA PHE A 992 10.97 -23.25 -7.53
C PHE A 992 10.30 -23.90 -8.74
N THR A 993 11.03 -24.14 -9.83
CA THR A 993 10.53 -24.88 -11.00
C THR A 993 10.05 -26.27 -10.61
N ARG A 994 10.83 -26.97 -9.78
CA ARG A 994 10.52 -28.34 -9.34
C ARG A 994 9.29 -28.41 -8.43
N MET A 995 9.10 -27.43 -7.55
CA MET A 995 7.97 -27.35 -6.61
C MET A 995 6.70 -26.75 -7.24
N PHE A 996 6.81 -25.71 -8.07
CA PHE A 996 5.64 -25.03 -8.62
C PHE A 996 5.15 -25.69 -9.91
N TYR A 997 6.02 -25.84 -10.92
CA TYR A 997 5.59 -26.28 -12.25
C TYR A 997 5.49 -27.80 -12.39
N THR A 998 6.32 -28.56 -11.66
CA THR A 998 6.30 -30.05 -11.69
C THR A 998 5.80 -30.68 -10.38
N GLN A 999 5.07 -29.94 -9.55
CA GLN A 999 4.37 -30.44 -8.35
C GLN A 999 5.24 -31.28 -7.37
N GLY A 1000 6.53 -30.97 -7.29
CA GLY A 1000 7.49 -31.66 -6.43
C GLY A 1000 7.99 -33.00 -6.98
N HIS A 1001 7.78 -33.31 -8.25
CA HIS A 1001 8.21 -34.56 -8.87
C HIS A 1001 9.72 -34.80 -8.76
N GLY A 1002 10.09 -36.01 -8.37
CA GLY A 1002 11.47 -36.42 -8.08
C GLY A 1002 12.09 -35.77 -6.84
N LEU A 1003 11.33 -35.06 -5.98
CA LEU A 1003 11.82 -34.51 -4.72
C LEU A 1003 11.69 -35.51 -3.57
N ARG A 1004 12.67 -35.53 -2.67
CA ARG A 1004 12.70 -36.40 -1.48
C ARG A 1004 12.30 -35.67 -0.21
N TYR A 1005 12.82 -34.49 0.02
CA TYR A 1005 12.65 -33.73 1.27
C TYR A 1005 11.42 -32.81 1.25
N PHE A 1006 10.91 -32.45 0.08
CA PHE A 1006 9.70 -31.63 -0.06
C PHE A 1006 8.49 -32.51 -0.42
N LYS A 1007 7.50 -32.59 0.49
CA LYS A 1007 6.26 -33.37 0.31
C LYS A 1007 5.05 -32.45 0.17
N LEU A 1008 4.29 -32.59 -0.90
CA LEU A 1008 3.08 -31.78 -1.10
C LEU A 1008 2.11 -32.06 0.06
N PHE A 1009 1.78 -31.01 0.80
CA PHE A 1009 0.89 -31.05 1.97
C PHE A 1009 -0.48 -30.48 1.64
N ASN A 1010 -0.53 -29.38 0.89
CA ASN A 1010 -1.77 -28.77 0.44
C ASN A 1010 -1.53 -28.06 -0.91
N HIS A 1011 -2.52 -28.12 -1.81
CA HIS A 1011 -2.60 -27.30 -3.01
C HIS A 1011 -3.94 -26.56 -3.00
N GLN A 1012 -3.91 -25.24 -3.07
CA GLN A 1012 -5.10 -24.38 -3.19
C GLN A 1012 -5.06 -23.61 -4.51
N ARG A 1013 -6.23 -23.31 -5.07
CA ARG A 1013 -6.37 -22.53 -6.30
C ARG A 1013 -7.47 -21.47 -6.18
N GLY A 1014 -7.10 -20.21 -6.34
CA GLY A 1014 -8.03 -19.08 -6.22
C GLY A 1014 -8.90 -18.84 -7.47
N LEU A 1015 -9.94 -18.01 -7.32
CA LEU A 1015 -10.90 -17.63 -8.39
C LEU A 1015 -10.25 -17.23 -9.72
N THR A 1016 -9.16 -16.46 -9.67
CA THR A 1016 -8.42 -15.99 -10.86
C THR A 1016 -7.50 -17.05 -11.47
N GLY A 1017 -7.56 -18.29 -10.98
CA GLY A 1017 -6.72 -19.41 -11.39
C GLY A 1017 -5.43 -19.56 -10.58
N THR A 1018 -5.13 -18.64 -9.67
CA THR A 1018 -3.86 -18.53 -8.94
C THR A 1018 -3.59 -19.74 -8.05
N SER A 1019 -2.46 -20.41 -8.30
CA SER A 1019 -2.08 -21.66 -7.66
C SER A 1019 -1.13 -21.44 -6.48
N ILE A 1020 -1.36 -22.14 -5.36
CA ILE A 1020 -0.55 -22.07 -4.14
C ILE A 1020 -0.22 -23.50 -3.71
N TYR A 1021 1.05 -23.88 -3.80
CA TYR A 1021 1.54 -25.19 -3.36
C TYR A 1021 2.27 -25.05 -2.01
N THR A 1022 1.77 -25.75 -1.00
CA THR A 1022 2.40 -25.84 0.32
C THR A 1022 3.04 -27.22 0.48
N TYR A 1023 4.35 -27.23 0.72
CA TYR A 1023 5.14 -28.42 0.98
C TYR A 1023 5.44 -28.55 2.47
N LYS A 1024 5.32 -29.74 3.03
CA LYS A 1024 5.86 -30.12 4.34
C LYS A 1024 7.25 -30.73 4.14
N VAL A 1025 8.19 -30.40 5.03
CA VAL A 1025 9.59 -30.85 4.94
C VAL A 1025 9.77 -32.19 5.65
N ASP A 1026 10.09 -33.24 4.89
CA ASP A 1026 10.62 -34.51 5.39
C ASP A 1026 12.14 -34.38 5.54
N TRP A 1027 12.62 -34.15 6.77
CA TRP A 1027 14.05 -33.99 7.07
C TRP A 1027 14.90 -35.26 6.90
N ASP A 1028 14.28 -36.44 6.76
CA ASP A 1028 14.95 -37.72 6.52
C ASP A 1028 15.02 -38.07 5.01
N GLY A 1029 14.12 -37.51 4.18
CA GLY A 1029 14.11 -37.68 2.73
C GLY A 1029 13.96 -39.12 2.25
N LYS A 1030 13.17 -39.93 2.97
CA LYS A 1030 13.14 -41.40 2.82
C LYS A 1030 12.51 -41.87 1.50
N ASN A 1031 11.45 -41.20 1.07
CA ASN A 1031 10.66 -41.56 -0.12
C ASN A 1031 10.85 -40.51 -1.22
N THR A 1032 10.82 -40.89 -2.50
CA THR A 1032 10.73 -39.94 -3.61
C THR A 1032 9.26 -39.58 -3.89
N THR A 1033 8.97 -38.31 -4.16
CA THR A 1033 7.65 -37.85 -4.63
C THR A 1033 7.50 -38.16 -6.11
N ILE A 1034 6.54 -39.01 -6.46
CA ILE A 1034 6.17 -39.35 -7.84
C ILE A 1034 4.78 -38.76 -8.12
N VAL A 1035 4.56 -38.27 -9.34
CA VAL A 1035 3.31 -37.66 -9.80
C VAL A 1035 2.80 -38.54 -10.93
N GLU A 1036 1.64 -39.16 -10.75
CA GLU A 1036 1.18 -40.25 -11.63
C GLU A 1036 0.99 -39.82 -13.09
N ASP A 1037 0.59 -38.57 -13.31
CA ASP A 1037 0.36 -37.96 -14.63
C ASP A 1037 1.62 -37.89 -15.50
N TYR A 1038 2.82 -37.99 -14.89
CA TYR A 1038 4.10 -38.04 -15.60
C TYR A 1038 4.64 -39.46 -15.83
N VAL A 1039 3.97 -40.49 -15.27
CA VAL A 1039 4.41 -41.90 -15.29
C VAL A 1039 3.46 -42.78 -16.10
N LYS A 1040 2.17 -42.45 -16.17
CA LYS A 1040 1.18 -43.19 -16.94
C LYS A 1040 1.36 -42.99 -18.44
N LYS A 1041 1.94 -43.99 -19.10
CA LYS A 1041 1.68 -44.24 -20.54
C LYS A 1041 0.19 -44.62 -20.68
N PRO A 1042 -0.57 -44.06 -21.64
CA PRO A 1042 -1.97 -44.43 -21.81
C PRO A 1042 -2.14 -45.91 -22.14
N GLU A 1043 -2.93 -46.60 -21.33
CA GLU A 1043 -3.56 -47.84 -21.78
C GLU A 1043 -4.60 -47.48 -22.84
N GLN A 1044 -4.69 -48.30 -23.90
CA GLN A 1044 -5.73 -48.14 -24.90
C GLN A 1044 -7.09 -48.35 -24.23
N GLN A 1045 -7.96 -47.34 -24.26
CA GLN A 1045 -9.35 -47.49 -23.85
C GLN A 1045 -10.08 -48.39 -24.87
N GLU A 1046 -10.10 -49.70 -24.63
CA GLU A 1046 -11.18 -50.54 -25.16
C GLU A 1046 -12.48 -50.09 -24.49
N GLU A 1047 -13.38 -49.49 -25.28
CA GLU A 1047 -14.71 -49.12 -24.81
C GLU A 1047 -15.49 -50.37 -24.36
N LYS A 1048 -15.63 -50.56 -23.05
CA LYS A 1048 -16.74 -51.34 -22.49
C LYS A 1048 -17.77 -50.43 -21.86
N ILE A 1049 -18.64 -49.95 -22.75
CA ILE A 1049 -19.94 -49.36 -22.47
C ILE A 1049 -20.58 -50.13 -21.31
N THR A 1050 -20.75 -49.45 -20.18
CA THR A 1050 -21.55 -49.93 -19.06
C THR A 1050 -22.85 -49.14 -19.06
N GLU A 1051 -23.89 -49.70 -19.69
CA GLU A 1051 -25.20 -49.05 -19.71
C GLU A 1051 -25.77 -48.94 -18.29
N THR A 1052 -26.42 -47.81 -18.01
CA THR A 1052 -26.96 -47.46 -16.71
C THR A 1052 -28.25 -48.21 -16.39
N SER A 1053 -28.41 -48.63 -15.14
CA SER A 1053 -29.66 -48.40 -14.42
C SER A 1053 -29.41 -48.28 -12.92
N ALA A 1054 -30.32 -47.62 -12.21
CA ALA A 1054 -30.05 -47.01 -10.92
C ALA A 1054 -30.28 -47.92 -9.70
N ALA A 1055 -29.76 -47.40 -8.58
CA ALA A 1055 -29.89 -47.83 -7.19
C ALA A 1055 -31.27 -48.35 -6.73
N GLU A 1056 -31.20 -49.15 -5.66
CA GLU A 1056 -32.29 -49.52 -4.77
C GLU A 1056 -32.89 -48.28 -4.06
N PRO A 1057 -34.22 -48.20 -3.88
CA PRO A 1057 -34.87 -47.40 -2.84
C PRO A 1057 -35.18 -48.24 -1.58
N GLU A 1058 -35.55 -47.55 -0.50
CA GLU A 1058 -35.55 -48.07 0.88
C GLU A 1058 -36.68 -49.06 1.26
N ASP A 1059 -36.45 -49.80 2.34
CA ASP A 1059 -37.35 -50.78 2.95
C ASP A 1059 -38.51 -50.12 3.74
N ALA A 1060 -39.75 -50.30 3.28
CA ALA A 1060 -40.95 -49.94 4.04
C ALA A 1060 -42.23 -50.67 3.55
N GLY A 1061 -42.77 -51.56 4.40
CA GLY A 1061 -44.23 -51.73 4.53
C GLY A 1061 -44.95 -52.88 3.80
N ASP A 1062 -44.96 -54.05 4.47
CA ASP A 1062 -46.12 -54.95 4.64
C ASP A 1062 -46.70 -55.79 3.46
N ASP A 1063 -47.58 -56.73 3.84
CA ASP A 1063 -48.55 -57.50 3.05
C ASP A 1063 -48.12 -58.49 1.92
N ASN A 1064 -47.91 -59.75 2.36
CA ASN A 1064 -48.69 -60.94 1.93
C ASN A 1064 -48.51 -61.70 0.56
N ILE A 1065 -48.46 -63.04 0.70
CA ILE A 1065 -49.02 -64.10 -0.19
C ILE A 1065 -48.27 -64.55 -1.49
N ALA A 1066 -47.41 -65.58 -1.30
CA ALA A 1066 -47.54 -66.94 -1.89
C ALA A 1066 -47.14 -67.35 -3.35
N ILE A 1067 -46.43 -68.50 -3.42
CA ILE A 1067 -46.57 -69.64 -4.38
C ILE A 1067 -45.90 -69.57 -5.80
N SER A 1068 -44.63 -70.01 -5.82
CA SER A 1068 -44.11 -71.17 -6.61
C SER A 1068 -43.67 -71.12 -8.10
N ASN A 1069 -42.57 -71.87 -8.35
CA ASN A 1069 -42.33 -72.84 -9.44
C ASN A 1069 -42.00 -72.47 -10.91
N ASN A 1070 -40.84 -73.03 -11.32
CA ASN A 1070 -40.57 -73.76 -12.58
C ASN A 1070 -40.38 -73.07 -13.96
N SER A 1071 -39.10 -72.83 -14.26
CA SER A 1071 -38.30 -73.64 -15.21
C SER A 1071 -38.31 -73.40 -16.74
N LYS A 1072 -37.12 -73.64 -17.32
CA LYS A 1072 -36.81 -74.28 -18.63
C LYS A 1072 -36.98 -73.49 -19.95
N ASN A 1073 -35.87 -73.49 -20.71
CA ASN A 1073 -35.71 -73.86 -22.14
C ASN A 1073 -36.59 -73.15 -23.22
N SER A 1074 -36.09 -72.76 -24.40
CA SER A 1074 -34.82 -73.11 -25.08
C SER A 1074 -34.71 -72.43 -26.47
N ASN A 1075 -33.52 -72.55 -27.09
CA ASN A 1075 -33.30 -72.71 -28.54
C ASN A 1075 -33.54 -71.51 -29.51
N ASN A 1076 -32.46 -71.14 -30.21
CA ASN A 1076 -32.22 -71.43 -31.65
C ASN A 1076 -31.82 -70.26 -32.60
N THR A 1077 -30.51 -70.23 -32.89
CA THR A 1077 -29.90 -70.31 -34.24
C THR A 1077 -30.08 -69.21 -35.30
N ASN A 1078 -28.95 -68.95 -35.99
CA ASN A 1078 -28.76 -68.54 -37.40
C ASN A 1078 -28.93 -67.05 -37.78
N LEU A 1079 -28.21 -66.50 -38.77
CA LEU A 1079 -26.96 -66.91 -39.47
C LEU A 1079 -26.34 -65.71 -40.22
N ASN A 1080 -25.03 -65.77 -40.46
CA ASN A 1080 -24.26 -65.17 -41.59
C ASN A 1080 -24.21 -63.64 -41.84
N ASN A 1081 -22.97 -63.14 -41.75
CA ASN A 1081 -22.20 -62.46 -42.80
C ASN A 1081 -22.73 -61.16 -43.47
N SER A 1082 -21.99 -60.08 -43.24
CA SER A 1082 -21.05 -59.59 -44.26
C SER A 1082 -19.77 -59.07 -43.61
#